data_AF-A0A7S2LKN8-F1
#
_entry.id   AF-A0A7S2LKN8-F1
#
_cell.length_a   1.000
_cell.length_b   1.000
_cell.length_c   1.000
_cell.angle_alpha   90.00
_cell.angle_beta   90.00
_cell.angle_gamma   90.00
#
_symmetry.space_group_name_H-M   'P 1'
#
loop_
_entity.id
_entity.type
_entity.pdbx_description
1 polymer ?
#
loop_
_entity_poly.entity_id
_entity_poly.type
_entity_poly.pdbx_seq_one_letter_code
_entity_poly.pdbx_strand_id
1 'polypeptide(L)'
;MSAALKFRSIYSASIDSAESQCNIPDAPPQSKSRSWKVVESVPEAAAENSDGTKNDDSFDDHKEDKSDVKEYRGDPIKLPESTHSLFFVASFCSLPSLFAWGIAALSVGCLILALINALDGGTALNPFNIPVNISSSTRGAQYLSIFVVLLMEEEIPTGLAQMRLITFGGLRSVCPKASYKKFLAANIFRVLMGYLFLVNVLLVLIQAEDVLTIFYDVLALQFVQQLDDIGFRLARLDVFGRRMQRACTMRWFDAEFEYHKGCAKHKMMLKSIYFINMFLFIAAIVVVTTRQKNGYYFCKELTLDVGDGILEEAFVKNAKGSFDTWVLVYSYFNGVFLKNGTHAGRPVYKEARKFDRQPYPPPEDQGGSMFQAVVPAEIKYCEDIKAWVLTHKNIGKSEDDDYDSSCNWLLRSPETDSFNVLDASGKWDMWVGVLGTTDVSITCNRCADRSDCNLNGECSDDGRCICNNGNGVNYFGEHCEVKLRDECKTIIPEDGNYTMSIEHISSWSNSNEVAANEGSDSNYVVWDDIWQEYSRPVFSSIDNDERWSLIYSGSRWFGMNLTGTNVASKQWRTAVSNYHAFWYRAYENTTTFVSDPTKESSPVGVDWYQIGERGDQFGPLGALYPVQRYNQTGRGLFRCGGNMNKKNTVSSRLLSTYDRKLTTILKGHVRP
;
A
#
# COMPACT_ATOMS: atom_id res chain seq x y z
N MET A 1 20.57 -8.05 14.02
CA MET A 1 21.04 -9.25 14.75
C MET A 1 21.59 -10.23 13.71
N SER A 2 22.91 -10.43 13.66
CA SER A 2 23.57 -11.24 12.63
C SER A 2 23.99 -12.59 13.21
N ALA A 3 23.45 -13.69 12.68
CA ALA A 3 23.81 -15.05 13.07
C ALA A 3 24.55 -15.73 11.90
N ALA A 4 25.82 -16.02 12.13
CA ALA A 4 26.69 -16.72 11.18
C ALA A 4 26.42 -18.23 11.22
N LEU A 5 25.92 -18.78 10.12
CA LEU A 5 25.74 -20.22 9.90
C LEU A 5 27.03 -20.82 9.30
N LYS A 6 27.76 -21.60 10.13
CA LYS A 6 28.88 -22.46 9.69
C LYS A 6 28.33 -23.77 9.13
N PHE A 7 28.40 -23.97 7.82
CA PHE A 7 28.20 -25.29 7.22
C PHE A 7 29.50 -26.11 7.30
N ARG A 8 29.45 -27.25 8.01
CA ARG A 8 30.48 -28.30 7.96
C ARG A 8 30.17 -29.24 6.79
N SER A 9 31.16 -29.40 5.92
CA SER A 9 31.20 -30.41 4.86
C SER A 9 31.32 -31.81 5.47
N ILE A 10 30.40 -32.71 5.11
CA ILE A 10 30.51 -34.16 5.34
C ILE A 10 30.37 -34.83 3.98
N TYR A 11 31.50 -35.22 3.39
CA TYR A 11 31.54 -36.22 2.32
C TYR A 11 32.70 -37.18 2.60
N SER A 12 32.38 -38.33 3.19
CA SER A 12 33.17 -39.54 3.06
C SER A 12 32.30 -40.75 3.43
N ALA A 13 31.72 -41.40 2.43
CA ALA A 13 31.23 -42.76 2.56
C ALA A 13 31.40 -43.51 1.24
N SER A 14 32.41 -44.37 1.28
CA SER A 14 32.70 -45.56 0.48
C SER A 14 31.47 -46.24 -0.15
N ILE A 15 31.54 -46.50 -1.46
CA ILE A 15 30.80 -47.59 -2.11
C ILE A 15 31.80 -48.34 -3.00
N ASP A 16 32.24 -49.48 -2.48
CA ASP A 16 32.83 -50.56 -3.26
C ASP A 16 31.71 -51.52 -3.74
N SER A 17 32.03 -52.21 -4.83
CA SER A 17 31.37 -53.41 -5.36
C SER A 17 30.20 -53.20 -6.32
N ALA A 18 30.50 -53.36 -7.62
CA ALA A 18 29.87 -54.36 -8.49
C ALA A 18 30.49 -54.27 -9.90
N GLU A 19 31.57 -55.01 -10.13
CA GLU A 19 32.02 -55.37 -11.48
C GLU A 19 31.07 -56.46 -12.02
N SER A 20 30.39 -56.18 -13.13
CA SER A 20 29.93 -57.25 -14.01
C SER A 20 30.09 -56.87 -15.49
N GLN A 21 30.97 -57.66 -16.10
CA GLN A 21 31.14 -58.06 -17.50
C GLN A 21 30.30 -57.33 -18.57
N CYS A 22 30.99 -56.60 -19.45
CA CYS A 22 30.57 -56.39 -20.83
C CYS A 22 31.77 -56.63 -21.77
N ASN A 23 31.76 -57.78 -22.44
CA ASN A 23 32.64 -58.08 -23.57
C ASN A 23 32.36 -57.12 -24.74
N ILE A 24 33.42 -56.48 -25.25
CA ILE A 24 33.40 -55.70 -26.50
C ILE A 24 34.26 -56.45 -27.52
N PRO A 25 33.75 -56.78 -28.73
CA PRO A 25 34.53 -57.39 -29.79
C PRO A 25 35.42 -56.38 -30.52
N ASP A 26 36.46 -56.93 -31.14
CA ASP A 26 37.67 -56.32 -31.69
C ASP A 26 37.51 -55.07 -32.57
N ALA A 27 38.48 -54.17 -32.42
CA ALA A 27 38.67 -52.97 -33.23
C ALA A 27 39.39 -53.28 -34.55
N PRO A 28 39.04 -52.62 -35.68
CA PRO A 28 39.85 -52.58 -36.88
C PRO A 28 40.86 -51.41 -36.86
N PRO A 29 41.89 -51.44 -37.74
CA PRO A 29 43.22 -50.93 -37.41
C PRO A 29 43.39 -49.42 -37.56
N GLN A 30 44.38 -48.95 -36.79
CA GLN A 30 44.91 -47.60 -36.72
C GLN A 30 45.17 -46.98 -38.10
N SER A 31 44.65 -45.77 -38.33
CA SER A 31 45.11 -44.88 -39.38
C SER A 31 45.73 -43.61 -38.78
N LYS A 32 47.03 -43.47 -39.05
CA LYS A 32 47.89 -42.27 -39.08
C LYS A 32 47.56 -41.13 -38.10
N SER A 33 48.38 -41.06 -37.04
CA SER A 33 48.60 -39.86 -36.25
C SER A 33 49.13 -38.72 -37.12
N ARG A 34 48.33 -37.67 -37.30
CA ARG A 34 48.83 -36.35 -37.70
C ARG A 34 49.25 -35.60 -36.44
N SER A 35 50.55 -35.31 -36.38
CA SER A 35 51.19 -34.39 -35.44
C SER A 35 50.51 -33.01 -35.54
N TRP A 36 49.97 -32.53 -34.42
CA TRP A 36 49.50 -31.16 -34.28
C TRP A 36 50.69 -30.29 -33.85
N LYS A 37 51.06 -29.33 -34.70
CA LYS A 37 51.94 -28.21 -34.32
C LYS A 37 51.12 -27.24 -33.48
N VAL A 38 51.59 -27.00 -32.25
CA VAL A 38 51.15 -25.91 -31.38
C VAL A 38 51.65 -24.61 -32.02
N VAL A 39 50.71 -23.73 -32.39
CA VAL A 39 51.02 -22.34 -32.77
C VAL A 39 50.77 -21.51 -31.51
N GLU A 40 51.86 -21.12 -30.88
CA GLU A 40 51.91 -20.06 -29.88
C GLU A 40 51.84 -18.72 -30.61
N SER A 41 50.87 -17.88 -30.27
CA SER A 41 50.89 -16.46 -30.62
C SER A 41 50.28 -15.65 -29.50
N VAL A 42 51.16 -15.06 -28.69
CA VAL A 42 50.90 -13.93 -27.80
C VAL A 42 50.99 -12.65 -28.65
N PRO A 43 50.05 -11.69 -28.56
CA PRO A 43 50.32 -10.33 -28.97
C PRO A 43 50.68 -9.49 -27.75
N GLU A 44 51.92 -9.02 -27.78
CA GLU A 44 52.51 -7.98 -26.94
C GLU A 44 51.95 -6.62 -27.38
N ALA A 45 51.44 -5.84 -26.43
CA ALA A 45 50.91 -4.51 -26.66
C ALA A 45 52.06 -3.51 -26.84
N ALA A 46 52.19 -2.93 -28.02
CA ALA A 46 53.09 -1.82 -28.29
C ALA A 46 52.29 -0.52 -28.44
N ALA A 47 52.78 0.51 -27.73
CA ALA A 47 52.23 1.85 -27.66
C ALA A 47 52.38 2.61 -28.99
N GLU A 48 51.32 3.32 -29.39
CA GLU A 48 51.37 4.31 -30.47
C GLU A 48 51.96 5.64 -29.96
N ASN A 49 53.09 6.01 -30.54
CA ASN A 49 53.57 7.39 -30.57
C ASN A 49 53.01 8.07 -31.83
N SER A 50 52.45 9.25 -31.63
CA SER A 50 52.03 10.16 -32.68
C SER A 50 53.24 10.93 -33.18
N ASP A 51 53.52 10.85 -34.48
CA ASP A 51 54.27 11.89 -35.15
C ASP A 51 53.74 12.09 -36.57
N GLY A 52 53.58 13.37 -36.92
CA GLY A 52 52.96 13.81 -38.14
C GLY A 52 53.94 13.85 -39.30
N THR A 53 53.44 13.65 -40.51
CA THR A 53 54.04 14.28 -41.69
C THR A 53 52.96 14.49 -42.75
N LYS A 54 52.80 15.76 -43.13
CA LYS A 54 52.16 16.18 -44.37
C LYS A 54 52.95 15.61 -45.55
N ASN A 55 52.26 15.23 -46.62
CA ASN A 55 52.57 15.72 -47.97
C ASN A 55 51.44 15.40 -48.94
N ASP A 56 51.23 16.37 -49.81
CA ASP A 56 50.41 16.36 -51.02
C ASP A 56 50.81 15.21 -51.96
N ASP A 57 49.87 14.64 -52.68
CA ASP A 57 49.79 14.77 -54.15
C ASP A 57 48.79 13.77 -54.76
N SER A 58 48.16 14.26 -55.82
CA SER A 58 47.39 13.59 -56.88
C SER A 58 47.13 12.09 -56.74
N PHE A 59 45.85 11.69 -56.78
CA PHE A 59 45.52 10.33 -57.16
C PHE A 59 44.35 10.25 -58.13
N ASP A 60 44.64 9.51 -59.18
CA ASP A 60 43.85 9.21 -60.37
C ASP A 60 42.50 8.57 -60.07
N ASP A 61 41.57 8.91 -60.96
CA ASP A 61 40.23 8.38 -61.12
C ASP A 61 40.30 6.93 -61.66
N HIS A 62 40.82 6.00 -60.83
CA HIS A 62 40.76 4.58 -61.11
C HIS A 62 39.47 3.97 -60.57
N LYS A 63 38.57 3.72 -61.52
CA LYS A 63 37.37 2.91 -61.44
C LYS A 63 37.77 1.47 -61.02
N GLU A 64 37.96 1.25 -59.72
CA GLU A 64 38.24 -0.08 -59.19
C GLU A 64 37.01 -0.99 -59.30
N ASP A 65 37.31 -2.18 -59.82
CA ASP A 65 36.39 -3.24 -60.14
C ASP A 65 35.70 -3.84 -58.91
N LYS A 66 34.49 -4.34 -59.19
CA LYS A 66 33.69 -5.20 -58.31
C LYS A 66 34.42 -6.51 -57.98
N SER A 67 35.14 -6.57 -56.87
CA SER A 67 35.61 -7.83 -56.24
C SER A 67 36.43 -7.44 -55.02
N ASP A 68 36.16 -7.79 -53.76
CA ASP A 68 35.56 -8.98 -53.22
C ASP A 68 34.75 -8.55 -51.99
N VAL A 69 33.43 -8.74 -52.01
CA VAL A 69 32.69 -8.85 -50.75
C VAL A 69 33.22 -10.12 -50.11
N LYS A 70 34.23 -10.01 -49.23
CA LYS A 70 34.69 -11.10 -48.37
C LYS A 70 33.45 -11.71 -47.76
N GLU A 71 33.07 -12.89 -48.28
CA GLU A 71 31.93 -13.66 -47.79
C GLU A 71 32.25 -13.92 -46.32
N TYR A 72 31.60 -13.16 -45.44
CA TYR A 72 31.80 -13.25 -44.00
C TYR A 72 31.30 -14.65 -43.60
N ARG A 73 32.20 -15.63 -43.65
CA ARG A 73 31.98 -16.96 -43.06
C ARG A 73 31.86 -16.72 -41.58
N GLY A 74 30.62 -16.53 -41.11
CA GLY A 74 30.34 -16.42 -39.69
C GLY A 74 30.89 -17.62 -38.95
N ASP A 75 31.32 -17.41 -37.71
CA ASP A 75 31.88 -18.46 -36.88
C ASP A 75 30.93 -19.66 -36.82
N PRO A 76 31.48 -20.88 -36.89
CA PRO A 76 30.68 -22.10 -36.83
C PRO A 76 29.85 -22.12 -35.55
N ILE A 77 28.56 -22.45 -35.70
CA ILE A 77 27.63 -22.47 -34.57
C ILE A 77 27.94 -23.71 -33.74
N LYS A 78 28.26 -23.51 -32.46
CA LYS A 78 28.38 -24.57 -31.46
C LYS A 78 27.12 -24.64 -30.61
N LEU A 79 26.88 -25.78 -29.98
CA LEU A 79 25.81 -25.87 -28.98
C LEU A 79 26.20 -25.05 -27.74
N PRO A 80 25.26 -24.29 -27.16
CA PRO A 80 25.51 -23.57 -25.92
C PRO A 80 25.82 -24.57 -24.81
N GLU A 81 26.80 -24.20 -23.98
CA GLU A 81 27.25 -24.94 -22.80
C GLU A 81 26.28 -24.76 -21.63
N SER A 82 25.04 -25.20 -21.85
CA SER A 82 23.91 -25.06 -20.94
C SER A 82 23.31 -26.43 -20.62
N THR A 83 22.74 -26.59 -19.43
CA THR A 83 22.00 -27.81 -19.07
C THR A 83 20.81 -28.07 -20.01
N HIS A 84 20.27 -27.06 -20.70
CA HIS A 84 19.22 -27.26 -21.71
C HIS A 84 19.70 -28.12 -22.88
N SER A 85 20.98 -28.02 -23.24
CA SER A 85 21.56 -28.86 -24.29
C SER A 85 21.62 -30.34 -23.88
N LEU A 86 21.76 -30.64 -22.58
CA LEU A 86 21.73 -32.01 -22.06
C LEU A 86 20.35 -32.68 -22.25
N PHE A 87 19.25 -31.91 -22.33
CA PHE A 87 17.90 -32.49 -22.49
C PHE A 87 17.73 -33.33 -23.74
N PHE A 88 18.32 -32.88 -24.86
CA PHE A 88 18.16 -33.59 -26.12
C PHE A 88 19.34 -34.51 -26.44
N VAL A 89 20.50 -34.25 -25.84
CA VAL A 89 21.72 -35.07 -25.97
C VAL A 89 21.63 -36.38 -25.19
N ALA A 90 21.06 -36.34 -23.98
CA ALA A 90 21.03 -37.49 -23.10
C ALA A 90 19.80 -38.42 -23.33
N SER A 91 19.95 -39.70 -23.02
CA SER A 91 18.83 -40.65 -23.00
C SER A 91 17.80 -40.25 -21.93
N PHE A 92 16.52 -40.52 -22.18
CA PHE A 92 15.48 -40.28 -21.17
C PHE A 92 15.81 -41.06 -19.89
N CYS A 93 15.61 -40.42 -18.74
CA CYS A 93 15.90 -40.98 -17.41
C CYS A 93 17.37 -41.35 -17.14
N SER A 94 18.30 -40.91 -17.99
CA SER A 94 19.72 -40.99 -17.64
C SER A 94 20.07 -39.93 -16.59
N LEU A 95 21.13 -40.17 -15.81
CA LEU A 95 21.60 -39.24 -14.79
C LEU A 95 21.79 -37.79 -15.32
N PRO A 96 22.40 -37.55 -16.51
CA PRO A 96 22.49 -36.21 -17.07
C PRO A 96 21.15 -35.57 -17.44
N SER A 97 20.19 -36.37 -17.93
CA SER A 97 18.85 -35.87 -18.21
C SER A 97 18.10 -35.48 -16.93
N LEU A 98 18.22 -36.28 -15.87
CA LEU A 98 17.62 -35.96 -14.56
C LEU A 98 18.26 -34.72 -13.94
N PHE A 99 19.59 -34.56 -14.07
CA PHE A 99 20.29 -33.37 -13.61
C PHE A 99 19.81 -32.11 -14.35
N ALA A 100 19.70 -32.16 -15.68
CA ALA A 100 19.16 -31.05 -16.46
C ALA A 100 17.71 -30.70 -16.05
N TRP A 101 16.86 -31.71 -15.85
CA TRP A 101 15.50 -31.50 -15.33
C TRP A 101 15.50 -30.88 -13.93
N GLY A 102 16.41 -31.30 -13.06
CA GLY A 102 16.55 -30.76 -11.71
C GLY A 102 16.95 -29.29 -11.71
N ILE A 103 17.94 -28.89 -12.51
CA ILE A 103 18.37 -27.49 -12.61
C ILE A 103 17.28 -26.62 -13.26
N ALA A 104 16.66 -27.10 -14.35
CA ALA A 104 15.55 -26.40 -14.97
C ALA A 104 14.35 -26.23 -14.02
N ALA A 105 13.97 -27.27 -13.27
CA ALA A 105 12.90 -27.20 -12.29
C ALA A 105 13.25 -26.25 -11.15
N LEU A 106 14.52 -26.19 -10.73
CA LEU A 106 15.00 -25.23 -9.74
C LEU A 106 14.88 -23.80 -10.25
N SER A 107 15.40 -23.50 -11.45
CA SER A 107 15.31 -22.16 -12.04
C SER A 107 13.86 -21.71 -12.25
N VAL A 108 13.01 -22.55 -12.83
CA VAL A 108 11.57 -22.25 -12.99
C VAL A 108 10.91 -22.09 -11.62
N GLY A 109 11.21 -22.96 -10.65
CA GLY A 109 10.67 -22.88 -9.30
C GLY A 109 11.03 -21.55 -8.62
N CYS A 110 12.29 -21.12 -8.72
CA CYS A 110 12.74 -19.82 -8.20
C CYS A 110 12.02 -18.64 -8.89
N LEU A 111 11.87 -18.67 -10.22
CA LEU A 111 11.16 -17.62 -10.96
C LEU A 111 9.65 -17.60 -10.65
N ILE A 112 9.01 -18.74 -10.42
CA ILE A 112 7.60 -18.82 -10.01
C ILE A 112 7.44 -18.30 -8.58
N LEU A 113 8.34 -18.68 -7.66
CA LEU A 113 8.29 -18.17 -6.29
C LEU A 113 8.52 -16.67 -6.22
N ALA A 114 9.45 -16.13 -7.01
CA ALA A 114 9.65 -14.68 -7.15
C ALA A 114 8.37 -14.00 -7.67
N LEU A 115 7.72 -14.60 -8.67
CA LEU A 115 6.47 -14.07 -9.24
C LEU A 115 5.32 -14.09 -8.22
N ILE A 116 5.15 -15.18 -7.48
CA ILE A 116 4.14 -15.29 -6.42
C ILE A 116 4.42 -14.25 -5.33
N ASN A 117 5.67 -14.14 -4.87
CA ASN A 117 6.06 -13.16 -3.86
C ASN A 117 5.82 -11.72 -4.31
N ALA A 118 6.07 -11.41 -5.59
CA ALA A 118 5.76 -10.10 -6.15
C ALA A 118 4.25 -9.81 -6.19
N LEU A 119 3.39 -10.83 -6.32
CA LEU A 119 1.94 -10.69 -6.39
C LEU A 119 1.26 -10.71 -5.01
N ASP A 120 1.88 -11.31 -3.98
CA ASP A 120 1.28 -11.51 -2.66
C ASP A 120 1.00 -10.21 -1.90
N GLY A 121 1.72 -9.12 -2.22
CA GLY A 121 1.49 -7.80 -1.63
C GLY A 121 0.34 -6.99 -2.28
N GLY A 122 -0.33 -7.54 -3.30
CA GLY A 122 -1.37 -6.83 -4.06
C GLY A 122 -2.69 -6.71 -3.30
N THR A 123 -3.40 -5.61 -3.52
CA THR A 123 -4.81 -5.45 -3.09
C THR A 123 -5.76 -5.63 -4.28
N ALA A 124 -7.06 -5.83 -4.06
CA ALA A 124 -8.04 -5.98 -5.14
C ALA A 124 -8.03 -4.80 -6.15
N LEU A 125 -7.68 -3.60 -5.69
CA LEU A 125 -7.60 -2.39 -6.51
C LEU A 125 -6.20 -2.13 -7.08
N ASN A 126 -5.18 -2.70 -6.45
CA ASN A 126 -3.79 -2.60 -6.86
C ASN A 126 -3.13 -3.99 -6.79
N PRO A 127 -3.51 -4.92 -7.69
CA PRO A 127 -3.10 -6.33 -7.61
C PRO A 127 -1.60 -6.52 -7.81
N PHE A 128 -0.92 -5.54 -8.37
CA PHE A 128 0.52 -5.55 -8.61
C PHE A 128 1.29 -4.74 -7.56
N ASN A 129 0.66 -4.30 -6.47
CA ASN A 129 1.28 -3.48 -5.43
C ASN A 129 2.12 -2.32 -6.00
N ILE A 130 1.61 -1.64 -7.03
CA ILE A 130 2.32 -0.54 -7.69
C ILE A 130 2.40 0.62 -6.71
N PRO A 131 3.59 1.19 -6.45
CA PRO A 131 3.74 2.31 -5.55
C PRO A 131 2.94 3.49 -6.07
N VAL A 132 2.40 4.23 -5.12
CA VAL A 132 1.41 5.27 -5.39
C VAL A 132 1.94 6.31 -6.38
N ASN A 133 3.17 6.76 -6.13
CA ASN A 133 3.95 7.59 -7.03
C ASN A 133 5.44 7.44 -6.70
N ILE A 134 6.31 7.77 -7.64
CA ILE A 134 7.76 7.56 -7.52
C ILE A 134 8.54 8.79 -7.95
N SER A 135 9.77 8.90 -7.44
CA SER A 135 10.67 10.01 -7.77
C SER A 135 10.98 10.04 -9.27
N SER A 136 11.29 11.22 -9.81
CA SER A 136 11.71 11.35 -11.21
C SER A 136 12.99 10.56 -11.51
N SER A 137 13.87 10.39 -10.53
CA SER A 137 15.09 9.58 -10.66
C SER A 137 14.77 8.08 -10.79
N THR A 138 13.88 7.56 -9.95
CA THR A 138 13.38 6.18 -10.02
C THR A 138 12.73 5.90 -11.38
N ARG A 139 11.90 6.81 -11.89
CA ARG A 139 11.31 6.68 -13.24
C ARG A 139 12.39 6.60 -14.31
N GLY A 140 13.39 7.47 -14.25
CA GLY A 140 14.53 7.43 -15.18
C GLY A 140 15.26 6.09 -15.15
N ALA A 141 15.51 5.56 -13.94
CA ALA A 141 16.14 4.27 -13.75
C ALA A 141 15.28 3.11 -14.27
N GLN A 142 13.95 3.13 -14.08
CA GLN A 142 13.03 2.13 -14.64
C GLN A 142 13.13 2.08 -16.17
N TYR A 143 13.11 3.23 -16.86
CA TYR A 143 13.25 3.27 -18.32
C TYR A 143 14.63 2.79 -18.79
N LEU A 144 15.71 3.19 -18.11
CA LEU A 144 17.06 2.73 -18.44
C LEU A 144 17.20 1.21 -18.23
N SER A 145 16.59 0.69 -17.18
CA SER A 145 16.64 -0.73 -16.82
C SER A 145 15.96 -1.62 -17.86
N ILE A 146 14.97 -1.12 -18.61
CA ILE A 146 14.41 -1.87 -19.76
C ILE A 146 15.52 -2.25 -20.75
N PHE A 147 16.41 -1.31 -21.09
CA PHE A 147 17.50 -1.58 -22.04
C PHE A 147 18.50 -2.58 -21.47
N VAL A 148 18.88 -2.40 -20.20
CA VAL A 148 19.82 -3.27 -19.51
C VAL A 148 19.28 -4.71 -19.45
N VAL A 149 18.03 -4.88 -19.05
CA VAL A 149 17.36 -6.18 -18.94
C VAL A 149 17.26 -6.87 -20.30
N LEU A 150 16.88 -6.15 -21.35
CA LEU A 150 16.80 -6.73 -22.70
C LEU A 150 18.16 -7.13 -23.25
N LEU A 151 19.24 -6.43 -22.88
CA LEU A 151 20.60 -6.81 -23.25
C LEU A 151 21.10 -8.02 -22.46
N MET A 152 20.66 -8.17 -21.21
CA MET A 152 21.00 -9.30 -20.33
C MET A 152 20.22 -10.57 -20.65
N GLU A 153 19.09 -10.45 -21.37
CA GLU A 153 18.24 -11.58 -21.74
C GLU A 153 18.85 -12.39 -22.90
N GLU A 154 19.48 -13.51 -22.56
CA GLU A 154 20.18 -14.41 -23.49
C GLU A 154 19.37 -15.68 -23.85
N GLU A 155 18.33 -16.03 -23.09
CA GLU A 155 17.60 -17.30 -23.24
C GLU A 155 16.72 -17.30 -24.50
N ILE A 156 15.92 -16.24 -24.69
CA ILE A 156 15.06 -16.05 -25.86
C ILE A 156 15.85 -16.06 -27.19
N PRO A 157 16.89 -15.22 -27.39
CA PRO A 157 17.62 -15.19 -28.66
C PRO A 157 18.29 -16.53 -28.95
N THR A 158 18.89 -17.15 -27.95
CA THR A 158 19.62 -18.41 -28.09
C THR A 158 18.68 -19.53 -28.49
N GLY A 159 17.55 -19.69 -27.79
CA GLY A 159 16.56 -20.73 -28.12
C GLY A 159 15.97 -20.56 -29.52
N LEU A 160 15.64 -19.31 -29.92
CA LEU A 160 15.12 -19.02 -31.26
C LEU A 160 16.17 -19.22 -32.36
N ALA A 161 17.41 -18.85 -32.10
CA ALA A 161 18.52 -19.05 -33.03
C ALA A 161 18.78 -20.53 -33.25
N GLN A 162 18.85 -21.32 -32.18
CA GLN A 162 19.05 -22.76 -32.27
C GLN A 162 17.92 -23.46 -33.04
N MET A 163 16.65 -23.15 -32.75
CA MET A 163 15.51 -23.74 -33.47
C MET A 163 15.52 -23.46 -34.97
N ARG A 164 16.09 -22.33 -35.38
CA ARG A 164 16.11 -21.91 -36.79
C ARG A 164 17.37 -22.36 -37.54
N LEU A 165 18.52 -22.33 -36.87
CA LEU A 165 19.80 -22.64 -37.49
C LEU A 165 20.03 -24.15 -37.62
N ILE A 166 19.56 -24.93 -36.64
CA ILE A 166 19.76 -26.38 -36.62
C ILE A 166 18.56 -27.07 -37.26
N THR A 167 18.72 -27.47 -38.53
CA THR A 167 17.70 -28.25 -39.24
C THR A 167 17.68 -29.71 -38.77
N PHE A 168 16.56 -30.40 -39.00
CA PHE A 168 16.43 -31.84 -38.72
C PHE A 168 17.57 -32.66 -39.34
N GLY A 169 17.96 -32.34 -40.59
CA GLY A 169 19.05 -33.01 -41.29
C GLY A 169 20.41 -32.76 -40.64
N GLY A 170 20.70 -31.51 -40.27
CA GLY A 170 21.96 -31.15 -39.60
C GLY A 170 22.08 -31.75 -38.20
N LEU A 171 20.98 -31.80 -37.44
CA LEU A 171 21.00 -32.47 -36.13
C LEU A 171 21.24 -33.98 -36.29
N ARG A 172 20.63 -34.62 -37.29
CA ARG A 172 20.76 -36.06 -37.51
C ARG A 172 22.13 -36.47 -38.05
N SER A 173 22.79 -35.60 -38.82
CA SER A 173 24.15 -35.87 -39.33
C SER A 173 25.19 -35.84 -38.22
N VAL A 174 25.07 -34.91 -37.27
CA VAL A 174 25.98 -34.78 -36.13
C VAL A 174 25.63 -35.77 -35.01
N CYS A 175 24.34 -35.90 -34.71
CA CYS A 175 23.81 -36.68 -33.60
C CYS A 175 22.71 -37.66 -34.07
N PRO A 176 23.06 -38.79 -34.70
CA PRO A 176 22.06 -39.72 -35.27
C PRO A 176 21.14 -40.35 -34.22
N LYS A 177 21.53 -40.32 -32.93
CA LYS A 177 20.72 -40.82 -31.80
C LYS A 177 19.83 -39.76 -31.16
N ALA A 178 20.06 -38.47 -31.43
CA ALA A 178 19.29 -37.39 -30.83
C ALA A 178 17.91 -37.29 -31.50
N SER A 179 16.86 -37.12 -30.70
CA SER A 179 15.51 -36.90 -31.20
C SER A 179 15.27 -35.42 -31.40
N TYR A 180 14.93 -35.02 -32.63
CA TYR A 180 14.61 -33.62 -32.96
C TYR A 180 13.44 -33.06 -32.15
N LYS A 181 12.48 -33.90 -31.76
CA LYS A 181 11.36 -33.48 -30.90
C LYS A 181 11.85 -33.02 -29.53
N LYS A 182 12.87 -33.68 -28.96
CA LYS A 182 13.49 -33.25 -27.70
C LYS A 182 14.26 -31.96 -27.86
N PHE A 183 15.00 -31.83 -28.96
CA PHE A 183 15.72 -30.60 -29.29
C PHE A 183 14.76 -29.42 -29.36
N LEU A 184 13.66 -29.55 -30.11
CA LEU A 184 12.65 -28.52 -30.21
C LEU A 184 12.02 -28.20 -28.84
N ALA A 185 11.65 -29.22 -28.06
CA ALA A 185 11.07 -29.02 -26.72
C ALA A 185 12.03 -28.29 -25.77
N ALA A 186 13.33 -28.63 -25.77
CA ALA A 186 14.33 -27.97 -24.94
C ALA A 186 14.47 -26.48 -25.27
N ASN A 187 14.45 -26.13 -26.57
CA ASN A 187 14.53 -24.74 -27.01
C ASN A 187 13.25 -23.96 -26.73
N ILE A 188 12.07 -24.56 -26.90
CA ILE A 188 10.80 -23.94 -26.52
C ILE A 188 10.80 -23.66 -25.02
N PHE A 189 11.25 -24.62 -24.21
CA PHE A 189 11.37 -24.44 -22.77
C PHE A 189 12.35 -23.31 -22.39
N ARG A 190 13.50 -23.21 -23.09
CA ARG A 190 14.46 -22.10 -22.94
C ARG A 190 13.79 -20.74 -23.18
N VAL A 191 13.05 -20.61 -24.29
CA VAL A 191 12.29 -19.38 -24.62
C VAL A 191 11.21 -19.07 -23.57
N LEU A 192 10.49 -20.08 -23.08
CA LEU A 192 9.50 -19.90 -22.02
C LEU A 192 10.14 -19.42 -20.71
N MET A 193 11.30 -19.94 -20.32
CA MET A 193 12.04 -19.46 -19.14
C MET A 193 12.46 -17.99 -19.30
N GLY A 194 12.97 -17.60 -20.48
CA GLY A 194 13.30 -16.21 -20.77
C GLY A 194 12.10 -15.27 -20.65
N TYR A 195 10.93 -15.67 -21.17
CA TYR A 195 9.71 -14.87 -20.98
C TYR A 195 9.21 -14.83 -19.54
N LEU A 196 9.33 -15.92 -18.78
CA LEU A 196 9.00 -15.93 -17.35
C LEU A 196 9.91 -14.98 -16.56
N PHE A 197 11.21 -14.92 -16.90
CA PHE A 197 12.13 -13.93 -16.35
C PHE A 197 11.70 -12.51 -16.72
N LEU A 198 11.40 -12.23 -18.00
CA LEU A 198 10.95 -10.90 -18.43
C LEU A 198 9.68 -10.45 -17.69
N VAL A 199 8.72 -11.34 -17.46
CA VAL A 199 7.51 -11.01 -16.67
C VAL A 199 7.86 -10.66 -15.22
N ASN A 200 8.73 -11.44 -14.57
CA ASN A 200 9.21 -11.13 -13.22
C ASN A 200 9.89 -9.77 -13.16
N VAL A 201 10.81 -9.50 -14.09
CA VAL A 201 11.51 -8.22 -14.14
C VAL A 201 10.55 -7.07 -14.38
N LEU A 202 9.57 -7.22 -15.28
CA LEU A 202 8.56 -6.18 -15.51
C LEU A 202 7.80 -5.85 -14.22
N LEU A 203 7.39 -6.86 -13.46
CA LEU A 203 6.69 -6.67 -12.18
C LEU A 203 7.56 -5.97 -11.14
N VAL A 204 8.80 -6.42 -10.97
CA VAL A 204 9.78 -5.77 -10.09
C VAL A 204 9.99 -4.29 -10.49
N LEU A 205 10.14 -4.02 -11.79
CA LEU A 205 10.35 -2.66 -12.29
C LEU A 205 9.17 -1.75 -11.95
N ILE A 206 7.93 -2.21 -12.12
CA ILE A 206 6.74 -1.39 -11.81
C ILE A 206 6.50 -1.23 -10.31
N GLN A 207 7.00 -2.15 -9.47
CA GLN A 207 6.86 -2.14 -8.01
C GLN A 207 7.94 -1.31 -7.30
N ALA A 208 9.09 -1.09 -7.94
CA ALA A 208 10.21 -0.45 -7.27
C ALA A 208 9.96 1.03 -6.92
N GLU A 209 10.27 1.39 -5.67
CA GLU A 209 10.22 2.76 -5.15
C GLU A 209 11.56 3.49 -5.27
N ASP A 210 12.66 2.74 -5.15
CA ASP A 210 14.03 3.24 -5.19
C ASP A 210 14.87 2.59 -6.30
N VAL A 211 15.83 3.35 -6.81
CA VAL A 211 16.76 2.98 -7.88
C VAL A 211 17.61 1.77 -7.50
N LEU A 212 18.08 1.70 -6.25
CA LEU A 212 18.95 0.60 -5.81
C LEU A 212 18.21 -0.74 -5.80
N THR A 213 16.97 -0.75 -5.34
CA THR A 213 16.11 -1.94 -5.30
C THR A 213 15.93 -2.54 -6.71
N ILE A 214 15.73 -1.69 -7.73
CA ILE A 214 15.64 -2.12 -9.13
C ILE A 214 16.85 -2.96 -9.54
N PHE A 215 18.06 -2.44 -9.29
CA PHE A 215 19.27 -3.12 -9.73
C PHE A 215 19.54 -4.40 -8.93
N TYR A 216 19.27 -4.41 -7.63
CA TYR A 216 19.44 -5.62 -6.82
C TYR A 216 18.51 -6.74 -7.24
N ASP A 217 17.24 -6.43 -7.48
CA ASP A 217 16.26 -7.43 -7.89
C ASP A 217 16.53 -7.97 -9.30
N VAL A 218 16.93 -7.10 -10.23
CA VAL A 218 17.33 -7.52 -11.59
C VAL A 218 18.57 -8.43 -11.55
N LEU A 219 19.57 -8.10 -10.74
CA LEU A 219 20.77 -8.95 -10.58
C LEU A 219 20.43 -10.30 -9.93
N ALA A 220 19.55 -10.31 -8.93
CA ALA A 220 19.09 -11.54 -8.30
C ALA A 220 18.35 -12.45 -9.29
N LEU A 221 17.47 -11.88 -10.12
CA LEU A 221 16.77 -12.63 -11.16
C LEU A 221 17.72 -13.14 -12.25
N GLN A 222 18.74 -12.35 -12.63
CA GLN A 222 19.77 -12.79 -13.58
C GLN A 222 20.58 -13.97 -13.04
N PHE A 223 20.92 -13.96 -11.75
CA PHE A 223 21.61 -15.08 -11.12
C PHE A 223 20.82 -16.39 -11.24
N VAL A 224 19.49 -16.34 -11.10
CA VAL A 224 18.61 -17.51 -11.26
C VAL A 224 18.66 -18.07 -12.69
N GLN A 225 18.75 -17.19 -13.70
CA GLN A 225 18.93 -17.62 -15.09
C GLN A 225 20.28 -18.30 -15.29
N GLN A 226 21.37 -17.79 -14.70
CA GLN A 226 22.72 -18.36 -14.85
C GLN A 226 22.94 -19.71 -14.14
N LEU A 227 21.97 -20.21 -13.38
CA LEU A 227 22.08 -21.50 -12.69
C LEU A 227 22.28 -22.68 -13.65
N ASP A 228 21.73 -22.61 -14.87
CA ASP A 228 21.86 -23.66 -15.87
C ASP A 228 23.29 -23.75 -16.42
N ASP A 229 23.90 -22.60 -16.71
CA ASP A 229 25.28 -22.47 -17.20
C ASP A 229 26.28 -22.82 -16.10
N ILE A 230 26.05 -22.34 -14.87
CA ILE A 230 26.88 -22.69 -13.70
C ILE A 230 26.79 -24.20 -13.45
N GLY A 231 25.58 -24.77 -13.49
CA GLY A 231 25.35 -26.21 -13.34
C GLY A 231 26.09 -27.02 -14.39
N PHE A 232 26.06 -26.58 -15.66
CA PHE A 232 26.80 -27.22 -16.75
C PHE A 232 28.32 -27.13 -16.56
N ARG A 233 28.85 -25.96 -16.18
CA ARG A 233 30.30 -25.77 -15.93
C ARG A 233 30.80 -26.63 -14.78
N LEU A 234 30.05 -26.71 -13.68
CA LEU A 234 30.38 -27.57 -12.54
C LEU A 234 30.34 -29.06 -12.92
N ALA A 235 29.35 -29.46 -13.73
CA ALA A 235 29.27 -30.79 -14.29
C ALA A 235 30.47 -31.15 -15.19
N ARG A 236 30.97 -30.18 -15.97
CA ARG A 236 32.18 -30.33 -16.80
C ARG A 236 33.47 -30.45 -15.97
N LEU A 237 33.52 -29.83 -14.79
CA LEU A 237 34.65 -29.89 -13.85
C LEU A 237 34.69 -31.15 -12.96
N ASP A 238 33.88 -32.18 -13.26
CA ASP A 238 33.79 -33.44 -12.49
C ASP A 238 33.19 -33.30 -11.07
N VAL A 239 32.58 -32.17 -10.73
CA VAL A 239 31.99 -31.94 -9.39
C VAL A 239 30.83 -32.91 -9.10
N PHE A 240 30.03 -33.22 -10.13
CA PHE A 240 28.91 -34.17 -10.05
C PHE A 240 29.29 -35.61 -10.51
N GLY A 241 30.59 -35.88 -10.60
CA GLY A 241 31.15 -37.19 -10.92
C GLY A 241 31.32 -37.51 -12.41
N ARG A 242 32.18 -38.50 -12.68
CA ARG A 242 32.73 -38.77 -14.02
C ARG A 242 31.69 -39.08 -15.09
N ARG A 243 30.54 -39.64 -14.69
CA ARG A 243 29.43 -39.92 -15.62
C ARG A 243 28.84 -38.61 -16.18
N MET A 244 28.71 -37.59 -15.34
CA MET A 244 28.21 -36.28 -15.74
C MET A 244 29.25 -35.52 -16.55
N GLN A 245 30.51 -35.55 -16.10
CA GLN A 245 31.63 -34.95 -16.83
C GLN A 245 31.69 -35.51 -18.25
N ARG A 246 31.67 -36.83 -18.42
CA ARG A 246 31.67 -37.47 -19.74
C ARG A 246 30.51 -37.04 -20.63
N ALA A 247 29.34 -36.76 -20.05
CA ALA A 247 28.17 -36.28 -20.79
C ALA A 247 28.36 -34.83 -21.26
N CYS A 248 28.97 -33.97 -20.43
CA CYS A 248 29.22 -32.56 -20.77
C CYS A 248 30.45 -32.37 -21.68
N THR A 249 31.40 -33.30 -21.67
CA THR A 249 32.59 -33.29 -22.56
C THR A 249 32.39 -34.14 -23.82
N MET A 250 31.15 -34.49 -24.17
CA MET A 250 30.89 -35.20 -25.43
C MET A 250 31.25 -34.32 -26.62
N ARG A 251 31.88 -34.89 -27.64
CA ARG A 251 32.30 -34.19 -28.88
C ARG A 251 31.16 -33.46 -29.61
N TRP A 252 29.91 -33.73 -29.25
CA TRP A 252 28.74 -33.07 -29.82
C TRP A 252 28.65 -31.59 -29.44
N PHE A 253 29.18 -31.18 -28.29
CA PHE A 253 29.22 -29.76 -27.89
C PHE A 253 30.23 -28.95 -28.71
N ASP A 254 31.31 -29.60 -29.14
CA ASP A 254 32.33 -29.02 -30.02
C ASP A 254 31.97 -29.13 -31.51
N ALA A 255 30.87 -29.79 -31.85
CA ALA A 255 30.48 -30.00 -33.23
C ALA A 255 30.01 -28.68 -33.87
N GLU A 256 30.56 -28.40 -35.04
CA GLU A 256 30.25 -27.22 -35.83
C GLU A 256 29.10 -27.52 -36.78
N PHE A 257 28.01 -26.76 -36.68
CA PHE A 257 26.87 -26.89 -37.59
C PHE A 257 27.06 -25.99 -38.82
N GLU A 258 26.95 -26.56 -40.02
CA GLU A 258 27.01 -25.79 -41.26
C GLU A 258 25.84 -24.80 -41.36
N TYR A 259 26.16 -23.56 -41.69
CA TYR A 259 25.19 -22.48 -41.77
C TYR A 259 24.28 -22.62 -43.00
N HIS A 260 22.96 -22.64 -42.79
CA HIS A 260 22.02 -22.66 -43.91
C HIS A 260 21.88 -21.26 -44.55
N LYS A 261 22.01 -21.15 -45.88
CA LYS A 261 22.04 -19.89 -46.66
C LYS A 261 20.76 -19.01 -46.61
N GLY A 262 19.82 -19.25 -45.68
CA GLY A 262 18.56 -18.50 -45.50
C GLY A 262 18.55 -17.47 -44.35
N CYS A 263 19.71 -17.09 -43.80
CA CYS A 263 19.76 -16.49 -42.46
C CYS A 263 19.52 -14.97 -42.36
N ALA A 264 19.52 -14.22 -43.47
CA ALA A 264 19.22 -12.78 -43.42
C ALA A 264 17.84 -12.50 -42.80
N LYS A 265 16.83 -13.34 -43.13
CA LYS A 265 15.48 -13.26 -42.55
C LYS A 265 15.45 -13.61 -41.05
N HIS A 266 16.41 -14.37 -40.52
CA HIS A 266 16.47 -14.71 -39.10
C HIS A 266 16.97 -13.56 -38.27
N LYS A 267 18.06 -12.91 -38.69
CA LYS A 267 18.58 -11.70 -38.03
C LYS A 267 17.49 -10.62 -37.93
N MET A 268 16.69 -10.45 -38.98
CA MET A 268 15.53 -9.54 -38.95
C MET A 268 14.44 -10.00 -37.99
N MET A 269 14.10 -11.30 -37.95
CA MET A 269 13.11 -11.84 -37.01
C MET A 269 13.54 -11.64 -35.55
N LEU A 270 14.81 -11.94 -35.22
CA LEU A 270 15.31 -11.79 -33.86
C LEU A 270 15.30 -10.32 -33.42
N LYS A 271 15.79 -9.42 -34.29
CA LYS A 271 15.70 -7.97 -34.08
C LYS A 271 14.24 -7.54 -33.84
N SER A 272 13.31 -8.04 -34.65
CA SER A 272 11.87 -7.73 -34.50
C SER A 272 11.34 -8.16 -33.13
N ILE A 273 11.68 -9.35 -32.65
CA ILE A 273 11.23 -9.83 -31.32
C ILE A 273 11.79 -8.95 -30.19
N TYR A 274 13.06 -8.54 -30.27
CA TYR A 274 13.62 -7.57 -29.33
C TYR A 274 12.89 -6.24 -29.34
N PHE A 275 12.62 -5.68 -30.52
CA PHE A 275 11.87 -4.42 -30.64
C PHE A 275 10.43 -4.56 -30.11
N ILE A 276 9.77 -5.69 -30.33
CA ILE A 276 8.43 -5.97 -29.80
C ILE A 276 8.47 -6.03 -28.27
N ASN A 277 9.39 -6.80 -27.69
CA ASN A 277 9.53 -6.89 -26.23
C ASN A 277 9.83 -5.52 -25.61
N MET A 278 10.74 -4.75 -26.22
CA MET A 278 11.05 -3.37 -25.81
C MET A 278 9.81 -2.47 -25.85
N PHE A 279 9.04 -2.51 -26.94
CA PHE A 279 7.84 -1.71 -27.08
C PHE A 279 6.78 -2.09 -26.03
N LEU A 280 6.61 -3.38 -25.74
CA LEU A 280 5.68 -3.85 -24.71
C LEU A 280 6.08 -3.38 -23.30
N PHE A 281 7.36 -3.44 -22.96
CA PHE A 281 7.87 -2.93 -21.68
C PHE A 281 7.67 -1.42 -21.56
N ILE A 282 8.05 -0.66 -22.60
CA ILE A 282 7.85 0.80 -22.62
C ILE A 282 6.37 1.12 -22.48
N ALA A 283 5.49 0.44 -23.23
CA ALA A 283 4.05 0.65 -23.15
C ALA A 283 3.51 0.36 -21.73
N ALA A 284 3.94 -0.73 -21.10
CA ALA A 284 3.56 -1.07 -19.73
C ALA A 284 3.99 0.00 -18.72
N ILE A 285 5.25 0.44 -18.75
CA ILE A 285 5.75 1.49 -17.83
C ILE A 285 5.09 2.84 -18.11
N VAL A 286 4.81 3.19 -19.38
CA VAL A 286 4.08 4.41 -19.73
C VAL A 286 2.66 4.39 -19.17
N VAL A 287 1.95 3.26 -19.27
CA VAL A 287 0.60 3.10 -18.69
C VAL A 287 0.65 3.26 -17.17
N VAL A 288 1.59 2.60 -16.49
CA VAL A 288 1.77 2.70 -15.04
C VAL A 288 2.11 4.14 -14.63
N THR A 289 3.07 4.77 -15.29
CA THR A 289 3.49 6.15 -15.02
C THR A 289 2.33 7.13 -15.21
N THR A 290 1.52 6.94 -16.24
CA THR A 290 0.34 7.78 -16.49
C THR A 290 -0.69 7.60 -15.38
N ARG A 291 -0.93 6.36 -14.92
CA ARG A 291 -1.84 6.08 -13.80
C ARG A 291 -1.33 6.65 -12.47
N GLN A 292 -0.03 6.57 -12.20
CA GLN A 292 0.61 7.18 -11.02
C GLN A 292 0.46 8.71 -11.05
N LYS A 293 0.75 9.37 -12.17
CA LYS A 293 0.59 10.84 -12.32
C LYS A 293 -0.86 11.29 -12.17
N ASN A 294 -1.80 10.53 -12.72
CA ASN A 294 -3.23 10.80 -12.55
C ASN A 294 -3.72 10.48 -11.12
N GLY A 295 -2.87 9.87 -10.30
CA GLY A 295 -3.17 9.56 -8.93
C GLY A 295 -4.19 8.45 -8.76
N TYR A 296 -4.21 7.49 -9.69
CA TYR A 296 -5.08 6.32 -9.69
C TYR A 296 -4.84 5.43 -8.47
N TYR A 297 -3.57 5.33 -8.05
CA TYR A 297 -3.14 4.51 -6.93
C TYR A 297 -3.20 5.23 -5.57
N PHE A 298 -3.55 6.53 -5.53
CA PHE A 298 -3.74 7.22 -4.25
C PHE A 298 -4.97 6.65 -3.54
N CYS A 299 -4.88 6.51 -2.21
CA CYS A 299 -6.06 6.28 -1.41
C CYS A 299 -7.04 7.45 -1.61
N LYS A 300 -8.32 7.16 -1.81
CA LYS A 300 -9.35 8.18 -2.05
C LYS A 300 -9.89 8.76 -0.75
N GLU A 301 -9.96 7.94 0.30
CA GLU A 301 -10.55 8.26 1.59
C GLU A 301 -9.62 7.74 2.69
N LEU A 302 -9.18 8.58 3.61
CA LEU A 302 -8.31 8.24 4.72
C LEU A 302 -9.04 8.42 6.04
N THR A 303 -8.77 7.57 7.03
CA THR A 303 -9.11 7.88 8.43
C THR A 303 -7.86 8.40 9.13
N LEU A 304 -8.00 9.54 9.78
CA LEU A 304 -7.01 10.14 10.66
C LEU A 304 -7.42 9.89 12.12
N ASP A 305 -6.50 9.36 12.93
CA ASP A 305 -6.61 9.31 14.39
C ASP A 305 -5.39 10.01 15.01
N VAL A 306 -5.63 11.16 15.65
CA VAL A 306 -4.65 11.98 16.35
C VAL A 306 -4.89 11.86 17.86
N GLY A 307 -3.81 11.95 18.63
CA GLY A 307 -3.86 12.02 20.09
C GLY A 307 -4.58 13.25 20.65
N ASP A 308 -4.73 13.27 21.96
CA ASP A 308 -5.53 14.23 22.73
C ASP A 308 -4.78 15.54 23.07
N GLY A 309 -3.93 16.01 22.15
CA GLY A 309 -3.22 17.27 22.33
C GLY A 309 -4.18 18.46 22.41
N ILE A 310 -3.81 19.46 23.21
CA ILE A 310 -4.61 20.67 23.41
C ILE A 310 -3.76 21.90 23.12
N LEU A 311 -4.27 22.81 22.31
CA LEU A 311 -3.73 24.15 22.05
C LEU A 311 -4.70 25.16 22.68
N GLU A 312 -4.30 25.76 23.80
CA GLU A 312 -5.19 26.61 24.63
C GLU A 312 -5.54 27.94 23.95
N GLU A 313 -4.58 28.51 23.21
CA GLU A 313 -4.68 29.82 22.56
C GLU A 313 -4.54 29.70 21.04
N ALA A 314 -5.42 28.92 20.41
CA ALA A 314 -5.43 28.82 18.96
C ALA A 314 -5.94 30.13 18.34
N PHE A 315 -5.17 30.76 17.45
CA PHE A 315 -5.58 31.99 16.77
C PHE A 315 -6.50 31.65 15.60
N VAL A 316 -7.79 31.98 15.74
CA VAL A 316 -8.84 31.68 14.77
C VAL A 316 -9.25 32.93 14.01
N LYS A 317 -9.04 32.91 12.70
CA LYS A 317 -9.50 33.99 11.81
C LYS A 317 -11.00 33.87 11.60
N ASN A 318 -11.75 34.83 12.10
CA ASN A 318 -13.19 34.86 11.92
C ASN A 318 -13.61 35.39 10.54
N ALA A 319 -14.91 35.37 10.24
CA ALA A 319 -15.44 35.83 8.96
C ALA A 319 -15.19 37.33 8.66
N LYS A 320 -14.93 38.15 9.69
CA LYS A 320 -14.56 39.57 9.52
C LYS A 320 -13.06 39.76 9.28
N GLY A 321 -12.28 38.68 9.34
CA GLY A 321 -10.83 38.70 9.22
C GLY A 321 -10.10 39.11 10.49
N SER A 322 -10.79 39.31 11.63
CA SER A 322 -10.14 39.50 12.93
C SER A 322 -9.84 38.16 13.59
N PHE A 323 -8.92 38.16 14.54
CA PHE A 323 -8.52 36.96 15.27
C PHE A 323 -9.25 36.86 16.60
N ASP A 324 -9.75 35.66 16.88
CA ASP A 324 -10.29 35.24 18.17
C ASP A 324 -9.42 34.10 18.70
N THR A 325 -9.22 33.99 20.03
CA THR A 325 -8.44 32.91 20.65
C THR A 325 -9.35 31.81 21.16
N TRP A 326 -9.22 30.59 20.64
CA TRP A 326 -10.06 29.44 21.03
C TRP A 326 -9.20 28.29 21.55
N VAL A 327 -9.81 27.41 22.36
CA VAL A 327 -9.21 26.14 22.74
C VAL A 327 -9.41 25.12 21.62
N LEU A 328 -8.32 24.63 21.04
CA LEU A 328 -8.33 23.56 20.04
C LEU A 328 -7.89 22.24 20.69
N VAL A 329 -8.71 21.20 20.53
CA VAL A 329 -8.32 19.83 20.85
C VAL A 329 -8.12 19.07 19.56
N TYR A 330 -6.92 18.51 19.37
CA TYR A 330 -6.49 17.94 18.10
C TYR A 330 -7.31 16.73 17.67
N SER A 331 -7.84 15.96 18.63
CA SER A 331 -8.70 14.83 18.33
C SER A 331 -10.01 15.22 17.62
N TYR A 332 -10.39 16.50 17.61
CA TYR A 332 -11.52 17.00 16.83
C TYR A 332 -11.35 16.81 15.33
N PHE A 333 -10.11 16.73 14.86
CA PHE A 333 -9.79 16.41 13.47
C PHE A 333 -9.81 14.90 13.18
N ASN A 334 -10.06 14.03 14.16
CA ASN A 334 -10.15 12.60 13.92
C ASN A 334 -11.32 12.28 13.00
N GLY A 335 -11.16 11.38 12.05
CA GLY A 335 -12.21 10.99 11.12
C GLY A 335 -11.75 10.95 9.67
N VAL A 336 -12.70 11.08 8.75
CA VAL A 336 -12.46 10.80 7.33
C VAL A 336 -11.97 12.04 6.58
N PHE A 337 -10.92 11.87 5.77
CA PHE A 337 -10.43 12.88 4.84
C PHE A 337 -10.54 12.34 3.39
N LEU A 338 -11.07 13.17 2.50
CA LEU A 338 -11.25 12.87 1.08
C LEU A 338 -10.14 13.49 0.25
N LYS A 339 -9.61 12.72 -0.71
CA LYS A 339 -8.66 13.24 -1.69
C LYS A 339 -9.32 14.35 -2.53
N ASN A 340 -8.77 15.56 -2.46
CA ASN A 340 -9.26 16.73 -3.18
C ASN A 340 -8.10 17.49 -3.85
N GLY A 341 -7.66 16.97 -5.00
CA GLY A 341 -6.59 17.57 -5.80
C GLY A 341 -5.19 17.09 -5.40
N THR A 342 -4.20 17.84 -5.86
CA THR A 342 -2.77 17.58 -5.61
C THR A 342 -2.01 18.86 -5.36
N HIS A 343 -1.01 18.82 -4.47
CA HIS A 343 -0.06 19.89 -4.19
C HIS A 343 1.35 19.28 -4.24
N ALA A 344 2.30 19.94 -4.90
CA ALA A 344 3.66 19.39 -5.07
C ALA A 344 3.71 17.97 -5.70
N GLY A 345 2.75 17.65 -6.60
CA GLY A 345 2.65 16.31 -7.20
C GLY A 345 2.21 15.19 -6.22
N ARG A 346 1.74 15.56 -5.03
CA ARG A 346 1.23 14.67 -3.98
C ARG A 346 -0.24 14.98 -3.69
N PRO A 347 -1.04 14.03 -3.19
CA PRO A 347 -2.46 14.23 -2.93
C PRO A 347 -2.67 15.23 -1.79
N VAL A 348 -3.72 16.03 -1.91
CA VAL A 348 -4.26 16.81 -0.80
C VAL A 348 -5.51 16.10 -0.31
N TYR A 349 -5.62 15.92 1.00
CA TYR A 349 -6.77 15.32 1.64
C TYR A 349 -7.50 16.37 2.46
N LYS A 350 -8.81 16.52 2.26
CA LYS A 350 -9.63 17.46 3.01
C LYS A 350 -10.58 16.71 3.91
N GLU A 351 -10.73 17.21 5.13
CA GLU A 351 -11.66 16.67 6.09
C GLU A 351 -13.08 16.63 5.51
N ALA A 352 -13.73 15.48 5.67
CA ALA A 352 -15.13 15.31 5.35
C ALA A 352 -16.01 15.43 6.59
N ARG A 353 -17.31 15.64 6.35
CA ARG A 353 -18.30 15.62 7.41
C ARG A 353 -18.26 14.29 8.14
N LYS A 354 -18.26 14.37 9.47
CA LYS A 354 -18.19 13.21 10.37
C LYS A 354 -19.39 12.27 10.22
N PHE A 355 -20.49 12.80 9.69
CA PHE A 355 -21.78 12.13 9.63
C PHE A 355 -21.96 11.26 8.38
N ASP A 356 -21.82 11.86 7.20
CA ASP A 356 -22.13 11.21 5.92
C ASP A 356 -20.91 11.11 4.98
N ARG A 357 -19.73 11.51 5.48
CA ARG A 357 -18.46 11.53 4.74
C ARG A 357 -18.53 12.36 3.46
N GLN A 358 -19.50 13.25 3.34
CA GLN A 358 -19.53 14.18 2.22
C GLN A 358 -18.58 15.35 2.48
N PRO A 359 -18.12 16.03 1.43
CA PRO A 359 -17.44 17.31 1.59
C PRO A 359 -18.33 18.30 2.36
N TYR A 360 -17.72 19.13 3.22
CA TYR A 360 -18.44 20.25 3.81
C TYR A 360 -18.95 21.20 2.70
N PRO A 361 -20.21 21.67 2.77
CA PRO A 361 -20.73 22.60 1.78
C PRO A 361 -19.95 23.93 1.81
N PRO A 362 -19.82 24.63 0.68
CA PRO A 362 -19.11 25.91 0.66
C PRO A 362 -19.79 26.93 1.60
N PRO A 363 -19.05 27.88 2.19
CA PRO A 363 -19.58 28.84 3.16
C PRO A 363 -20.80 29.63 2.68
N GLU A 364 -20.86 29.95 1.38
CA GLU A 364 -21.94 30.72 0.76
C GLU A 364 -23.30 30.03 0.89
N ASP A 365 -23.32 28.70 0.88
CA ASP A 365 -24.53 27.89 0.95
C ASP A 365 -25.01 27.66 2.38
N GLN A 366 -24.25 28.07 3.40
CA GLN A 366 -24.55 27.79 4.82
C GLN A 366 -25.48 28.82 5.47
N GLY A 367 -26.00 29.78 4.70
CA GLY A 367 -27.22 30.51 5.05
C GLY A 367 -27.12 31.52 6.20
N GLY A 368 -25.93 32.12 6.42
CA GLY A 368 -25.73 33.32 7.25
C GLY A 368 -26.19 33.24 8.71
N SER A 369 -26.55 32.04 9.19
CA SER A 369 -27.06 31.84 10.54
C SER A 369 -25.92 31.75 11.55
N MET A 370 -26.27 31.77 12.83
CA MET A 370 -25.42 31.79 14.03
C MET A 370 -24.16 30.90 14.03
N PHE A 371 -24.09 29.90 13.15
CA PHE A 371 -22.98 28.97 13.04
C PHE A 371 -22.01 29.42 11.94
N GLN A 372 -20.74 29.60 12.30
CA GLN A 372 -19.69 29.90 11.34
C GLN A 372 -19.55 28.74 10.36
N ALA A 373 -19.30 29.06 9.09
CA ALA A 373 -19.12 28.05 8.08
C ALA A 373 -17.97 27.12 8.46
N VAL A 374 -18.24 25.82 8.51
CA VAL A 374 -17.19 24.83 8.81
C VAL A 374 -16.19 24.82 7.66
N VAL A 375 -14.96 25.22 7.97
CA VAL A 375 -13.82 25.08 7.06
C VAL A 375 -13.14 23.76 7.41
N PRO A 376 -12.94 22.86 6.43
CA PRO A 376 -12.29 21.58 6.68
C PRO A 376 -10.78 21.73 6.88
N ALA A 377 -10.19 20.91 7.74
CA ALA A 377 -8.73 20.76 7.78
C ALA A 377 -8.20 20.07 6.52
N GLU A 378 -6.92 20.28 6.21
CA GLU A 378 -6.26 19.67 5.06
C GLU A 378 -4.98 18.95 5.49
N ILE A 379 -4.79 17.72 4.99
CA ILE A 379 -3.50 17.03 5.02
C ILE A 379 -2.86 17.20 3.65
N LYS A 380 -1.67 17.80 3.62
CA LYS A 380 -0.90 18.01 2.40
C LYS A 380 0.59 17.94 2.67
N TYR A 381 1.38 17.87 1.62
CA TYR A 381 2.83 17.85 1.75
C TYR A 381 3.40 19.26 1.66
N CYS A 382 4.32 19.62 2.55
CA CYS A 382 5.06 20.88 2.51
C CYS A 382 6.48 20.63 1.96
N GLU A 383 6.81 21.22 0.81
CA GLU A 383 8.13 21.07 0.18
C GLU A 383 9.25 21.72 1.02
N ASP A 384 8.98 22.84 1.67
CA ASP A 384 9.99 23.63 2.41
C ASP A 384 10.60 22.86 3.58
N ILE A 385 9.79 22.05 4.27
CA ILE A 385 10.23 21.21 5.41
C ILE A 385 10.23 19.71 5.06
N LYS A 386 9.93 19.35 3.82
CA LYS A 386 9.84 17.96 3.33
C LYS A 386 9.03 17.02 4.23
N ALA A 387 7.86 17.46 4.68
CA ALA A 387 7.02 16.68 5.58
C ALA A 387 5.54 16.76 5.19
N TRP A 388 4.77 15.74 5.58
CA TRP A 388 3.32 15.81 5.56
C TRP A 388 2.85 16.67 6.72
N VAL A 389 1.86 17.53 6.46
CA VAL A 389 1.34 18.46 7.45
C VAL A 389 -0.18 18.41 7.51
N LEU A 390 -0.72 18.47 8.72
CA LEU A 390 -2.12 18.86 8.94
C LEU A 390 -2.15 20.36 9.10
N THR A 391 -2.88 21.05 8.22
CA THR A 391 -3.02 22.51 8.21
C THR A 391 -4.49 22.89 8.23
N HIS A 392 -4.77 24.13 8.60
CA HIS A 392 -6.11 24.67 8.57
C HIS A 392 -6.09 26.17 8.20
N LYS A 393 -6.90 26.58 7.21
CA LYS A 393 -6.86 27.93 6.65
C LYS A 393 -7.12 29.06 7.66
N ASN A 394 -7.98 28.81 8.64
CA ASN A 394 -8.38 29.82 9.63
C ASN A 394 -7.76 29.61 11.01
N ILE A 395 -6.89 28.62 11.21
CA ILE A 395 -6.26 28.37 12.53
C ILE A 395 -4.77 28.56 12.37
N GLY A 396 -4.19 29.46 13.18
CA GLY A 396 -2.78 29.78 13.17
C GLY A 396 -2.15 29.65 14.55
N LYS A 397 -0.84 29.76 14.57
CA LYS A 397 0.03 29.69 15.75
C LYS A 397 0.27 31.08 16.33
N SER A 398 0.18 32.13 15.50
CA SER A 398 0.27 33.54 15.90
C SER A 398 -0.58 34.45 15.01
N GLU A 399 -0.83 35.69 15.44
CA GLU A 399 -1.55 36.72 14.66
C GLU A 399 -0.77 37.14 13.40
N ASP A 400 0.55 37.10 13.44
CA ASP A 400 1.46 37.48 12.35
C ASP A 400 1.73 36.32 11.36
N ASP A 401 1.13 35.14 11.57
CA ASP A 401 1.36 34.00 10.70
C ASP A 401 0.90 34.31 9.27
N ASP A 402 1.74 33.98 8.30
CA ASP A 402 1.34 33.97 6.90
C ASP A 402 0.40 32.78 6.66
N TYR A 403 -0.90 33.01 6.84
CA TYR A 403 -1.96 32.02 6.58
C TYR A 403 -2.01 31.58 5.12
N ASP A 404 -1.41 32.35 4.21
CA ASP A 404 -1.29 31.99 2.79
C ASP A 404 -0.03 31.16 2.51
N SER A 405 0.89 31.04 3.49
CA SER A 405 2.00 30.10 3.39
C SER A 405 1.46 28.68 3.23
N SER A 406 1.98 27.96 2.24
CA SER A 406 1.61 26.57 1.98
C SER A 406 1.90 25.66 3.18
N CYS A 407 2.66 26.12 4.17
CA CYS A 407 3.23 25.32 5.24
C CYS A 407 2.84 25.78 6.65
N ASN A 408 1.73 26.51 6.85
CA ASN A 408 1.21 26.80 8.19
C ASN A 408 0.62 25.53 8.86
N TRP A 409 1.51 24.67 9.35
CA TRP A 409 1.17 23.37 9.90
C TRP A 409 0.77 23.46 11.39
N LEU A 410 -0.24 22.66 11.76
CA LEU A 410 -0.65 22.38 13.15
C LEU A 410 -0.04 21.06 13.64
N LEU A 411 -0.01 20.06 12.76
CA LEU A 411 0.78 18.84 12.92
C LEU A 411 1.75 18.69 11.75
N ARG A 412 2.92 18.10 11.99
CA ARG A 412 3.84 17.68 10.92
C ARG A 412 4.43 16.30 11.18
N SER A 413 4.56 15.50 10.12
CA SER A 413 5.29 14.24 10.15
C SER A 413 6.79 14.46 10.28
N PRO A 414 7.58 13.40 10.54
CA PRO A 414 9.01 13.43 10.25
C PRO A 414 9.27 13.76 8.78
N GLU A 415 10.47 14.25 8.48
CA GLU A 415 10.90 14.49 7.10
C GLU A 415 10.82 13.20 6.28
N THR A 416 10.23 13.27 5.09
CA THR A 416 10.05 12.11 4.21
C THR A 416 9.91 12.55 2.76
N ASP A 417 10.51 11.80 1.85
CA ASP A 417 10.31 11.98 0.41
C ASP A 417 9.16 11.09 -0.13
N SER A 418 8.47 10.33 0.73
CA SER A 418 7.39 9.43 0.30
C SER A 418 6.20 10.19 -0.29
N PHE A 419 5.65 9.63 -1.37
CA PHE A 419 4.41 10.11 -2.02
C PHE A 419 3.14 9.59 -1.37
N ASN A 420 3.27 8.62 -0.46
CA ASN A 420 2.15 8.03 0.24
C ASN A 420 2.11 8.54 1.69
N VAL A 421 1.03 9.20 2.05
CA VAL A 421 0.83 9.72 3.41
C VAL A 421 0.68 8.60 4.45
N LEU A 422 0.29 7.39 4.03
CA LEU A 422 0.20 6.23 4.91
C LEU A 422 1.55 5.86 5.54
N ASP A 423 2.65 6.07 4.79
CA ASP A 423 4.02 5.80 5.24
C ASP A 423 4.49 6.81 6.29
N ALA A 424 3.76 7.92 6.44
CA ALA A 424 4.04 8.94 7.45
C ALA A 424 3.36 8.66 8.80
N SER A 425 2.64 7.55 8.96
CA SER A 425 2.03 7.18 10.25
C SER A 425 3.08 7.00 11.36
N GLY A 426 2.74 7.36 12.60
CA GLY A 426 3.63 7.27 13.76
C GLY A 426 3.71 8.59 14.53
N LYS A 427 4.90 8.95 15.01
CA LYS A 427 5.09 10.16 15.83
C LYS A 427 5.19 11.42 14.98
N TRP A 428 4.26 12.34 15.17
CA TRP A 428 4.23 13.67 14.54
C TRP A 428 4.55 14.73 15.57
N ASP A 429 5.19 15.81 15.12
CA ASP A 429 5.30 17.03 15.92
C ASP A 429 3.95 17.75 15.89
N MET A 430 3.57 18.31 17.03
CA MET A 430 2.29 18.97 17.25
C MET A 430 2.51 20.33 17.90
N TRP A 431 1.82 21.35 17.42
CA TRP A 431 1.90 22.68 18.01
C TRP A 431 0.89 22.84 19.15
N VAL A 432 1.38 22.92 20.39
CA VAL A 432 0.57 23.17 21.59
C VAL A 432 0.94 24.49 22.27
N GLY A 433 1.40 25.47 21.48
CA GLY A 433 2.09 26.69 21.96
C GLY A 433 3.60 26.49 22.10
N VAL A 434 4.02 25.24 22.22
CA VAL A 434 5.39 24.75 22.04
C VAL A 434 5.38 23.52 21.13
N LEU A 435 6.57 23.07 20.68
CA LEU A 435 6.71 21.81 19.96
C LEU A 435 6.48 20.63 20.93
N GLY A 436 5.33 19.98 20.79
CA GLY A 436 5.03 18.69 21.38
C GLY A 436 5.10 17.56 20.35
N THR A 437 4.88 16.32 20.78
CA THR A 437 4.77 15.16 19.89
C THR A 437 3.51 14.39 20.18
N THR A 438 2.86 13.86 19.15
CA THR A 438 1.70 12.97 19.27
C THR A 438 1.84 11.78 18.35
N ASP A 439 1.25 10.65 18.73
CA ASP A 439 1.05 9.54 17.79
C ASP A 439 -0.12 9.89 16.86
N VAL A 440 0.08 9.64 15.56
CA VAL A 440 -0.88 9.82 14.49
C VAL A 440 -0.99 8.50 13.72
N SER A 441 -2.21 7.99 13.60
CA SER A 441 -2.51 6.82 12.78
C SER A 441 -3.29 7.27 11.55
N ILE A 442 -2.80 6.90 10.37
CA ILE A 442 -3.46 7.18 9.10
C ILE A 442 -3.73 5.86 8.40
N THR A 443 -5.01 5.55 8.17
CA THR A 443 -5.43 4.33 7.49
C THR A 443 -6.19 4.66 6.22
N CYS A 444 -6.08 3.80 5.20
CA CYS A 444 -6.88 3.93 3.99
C CYS A 444 -8.24 3.25 4.21
N ASN A 445 -9.34 3.97 3.95
CA ASN A 445 -10.71 3.47 4.19
C ASN A 445 -11.19 2.56 3.05
N ARG A 446 -10.33 1.66 2.60
CA ARG A 446 -10.65 0.67 1.58
C ARG A 446 -10.32 -0.71 2.09
N CYS A 447 -11.31 -1.59 2.04
CA CYS A 447 -11.12 -3.01 2.30
C CYS A 447 -10.87 -3.75 0.97
N ALA A 448 -10.13 -4.84 1.07
CA ALA A 448 -10.02 -5.89 0.06
C ALA A 448 -10.70 -7.17 0.55
N ASP A 449 -10.70 -7.43 1.86
CA ASP A 449 -11.30 -8.61 2.45
C ASP A 449 -12.04 -8.33 3.78
N ARG A 450 -12.55 -9.39 4.42
CA ARG A 450 -13.25 -9.29 5.71
C ARG A 450 -12.33 -8.94 6.88
N SER A 451 -11.03 -9.22 6.77
CA SER A 451 -10.06 -8.92 7.82
C SER A 451 -9.79 -7.42 7.93
N ASP A 452 -9.84 -6.70 6.80
CA ASP A 452 -9.82 -5.22 6.76
C ASP A 452 -11.03 -4.58 7.44
N CYS A 453 -12.12 -5.34 7.60
CA CYS A 453 -13.34 -4.96 8.32
C CYS A 453 -13.39 -5.57 9.73
N ASN A 454 -12.23 -5.81 10.35
CA ASN A 454 -12.05 -6.40 11.69
C ASN A 454 -12.79 -7.74 11.91
N LEU A 455 -13.06 -8.49 10.84
CA LEU A 455 -13.91 -9.69 10.84
C LEU A 455 -15.34 -9.47 11.36
N ASN A 456 -15.74 -8.21 11.52
CA ASN A 456 -17.03 -7.77 12.03
C ASN A 456 -17.93 -7.21 10.91
N GLY A 457 -17.47 -7.26 9.66
CA GLY A 457 -18.21 -6.83 8.48
C GLY A 457 -17.81 -7.59 7.23
N GLU A 458 -18.42 -7.21 6.11
CA GLU A 458 -18.09 -7.67 4.78
C GLU A 458 -17.56 -6.53 3.93
N CYS A 459 -16.55 -6.80 3.11
CA CYS A 459 -16.07 -5.82 2.16
C CYS A 459 -17.00 -5.77 0.94
N SER A 460 -17.59 -4.61 0.69
CA SER A 460 -18.43 -4.34 -0.47
C SER A 460 -17.57 -4.18 -1.74
N ASP A 461 -18.19 -4.35 -2.92
CA ASP A 461 -17.53 -4.22 -4.22
C ASP A 461 -16.94 -2.81 -4.46
N ASP A 462 -17.45 -1.80 -3.77
CA ASP A 462 -16.91 -0.43 -3.78
C ASP A 462 -15.67 -0.24 -2.88
N GLY A 463 -15.28 -1.29 -2.15
CA GLY A 463 -14.18 -1.31 -1.20
C GLY A 463 -14.55 -0.74 0.16
N ARG A 464 -15.83 -0.61 0.52
CA ARG A 464 -16.26 -0.15 1.85
C ARG A 464 -16.68 -1.31 2.74
N CYS A 465 -16.43 -1.20 4.04
CA CYS A 465 -16.91 -2.20 5.00
C CYS A 465 -18.40 -2.01 5.28
N ILE A 466 -19.18 -3.08 5.09
CA ILE A 466 -20.56 -3.20 5.54
C ILE A 466 -20.54 -3.95 6.88
N CYS A 467 -20.81 -3.24 7.97
CA CYS A 467 -20.74 -3.83 9.30
C CYS A 467 -21.92 -4.77 9.57
N ASN A 468 -21.60 -5.95 10.11
CA ASN A 468 -22.60 -6.94 10.45
C ASN A 468 -23.38 -6.48 11.68
N ASN A 469 -24.70 -6.65 11.66
CA ASN A 469 -25.54 -6.47 12.85
C ASN A 469 -26.13 -7.85 13.20
N GLY A 470 -25.72 -8.43 14.32
CA GLY A 470 -26.12 -9.80 14.67
C GLY A 470 -25.65 -10.24 16.06
N ASN A 471 -26.27 -11.30 16.58
CA ASN A 471 -25.95 -11.89 17.89
C ASN A 471 -26.01 -10.90 19.07
N GLY A 472 -26.89 -9.91 18.99
CA GLY A 472 -27.02 -8.89 20.04
C GLY A 472 -25.87 -7.90 20.08
N VAL A 473 -25.16 -7.69 18.97
CA VAL A 473 -24.08 -6.73 18.83
C VAL A 473 -24.24 -5.98 17.51
N ASN A 474 -24.11 -4.66 17.58
CA ASN A 474 -23.97 -3.79 16.44
C ASN A 474 -22.52 -3.36 16.32
N TYR A 475 -21.99 -3.41 15.09
CA TYR A 475 -20.67 -2.90 14.79
C TYR A 475 -20.81 -1.60 13.99
N PHE A 476 -19.99 -0.63 14.34
CA PHE A 476 -19.87 0.67 13.68
C PHE A 476 -18.39 0.94 13.36
N GLY A 477 -18.09 2.09 12.78
CA GLY A 477 -16.74 2.43 12.38
C GLY A 477 -16.53 2.27 10.87
N GLU A 478 -15.43 2.83 10.39
CA GLU A 478 -15.04 2.72 8.97
C GLU A 478 -14.64 1.29 8.60
N HIS A 479 -14.10 0.57 9.58
CA HIS A 479 -13.59 -0.79 9.48
C HIS A 479 -14.35 -1.74 10.43
N CYS A 480 -15.55 -1.37 10.89
CA CYS A 480 -16.34 -2.16 11.85
C CYS A 480 -15.61 -2.45 13.17
N GLU A 481 -14.74 -1.52 13.58
CA GLU A 481 -13.92 -1.58 14.79
C GLU A 481 -14.70 -1.26 16.08
N VAL A 482 -15.82 -0.52 15.96
CA VAL A 482 -16.60 -0.05 17.10
C VAL A 482 -17.64 -1.09 17.44
N LYS A 483 -17.42 -1.84 18.52
CA LYS A 483 -18.36 -2.85 19.02
C LYS A 483 -19.33 -2.25 20.03
N LEU A 484 -20.63 -2.36 19.78
CA LEU A 484 -21.67 -1.99 20.74
C LEU A 484 -22.60 -3.18 20.97
N ARG A 485 -22.69 -3.63 22.22
CA ARG A 485 -23.64 -4.68 22.60
C ARG A 485 -25.05 -4.10 22.74
N ASP A 486 -26.06 -4.89 22.40
CA ASP A 486 -27.48 -4.53 22.51
C ASP A 486 -27.85 -4.11 23.94
N GLU A 487 -27.28 -4.78 24.94
CA GLU A 487 -27.45 -4.47 26.36
C GLU A 487 -26.98 -3.05 26.75
N CYS A 488 -26.11 -2.46 25.93
CA CYS A 488 -25.53 -1.13 26.11
C CYS A 488 -26.06 -0.09 25.12
N LYS A 489 -27.09 -0.42 24.30
CA LYS A 489 -27.81 0.58 23.49
C LYS A 489 -28.50 1.63 24.35
N THR A 490 -28.88 1.23 25.55
CA THR A 490 -29.34 2.09 26.62
C THR A 490 -28.31 2.04 27.73
N ILE A 491 -27.88 3.21 28.20
CA ILE A 491 -26.99 3.38 29.34
C ILE A 491 -27.74 4.08 30.46
N ILE A 492 -27.36 3.75 31.69
CA ILE A 492 -27.95 4.31 32.91
C ILE A 492 -26.79 4.93 33.71
N PRO A 493 -26.86 6.22 34.06
CA PRO A 493 -25.88 6.82 34.97
C PRO A 493 -25.97 6.14 36.36
N GLU A 494 -24.87 6.12 37.11
CA GLU A 494 -24.89 5.57 38.48
C GLU A 494 -25.81 6.35 39.41
N ASP A 495 -25.80 7.68 39.29
CA ASP A 495 -26.60 8.60 40.07
C ASP A 495 -27.67 9.23 39.15
N GLY A 496 -28.82 8.55 39.04
CA GLY A 496 -29.96 9.02 38.25
C GLY A 496 -30.95 7.90 37.93
N ASN A 497 -32.24 8.26 37.80
CA ASN A 497 -33.29 7.33 37.35
C ASN A 497 -33.66 7.55 35.87
N TYR A 498 -32.90 8.38 35.14
CA TYR A 498 -33.07 8.55 33.72
C TYR A 498 -32.24 7.54 32.94
N THR A 499 -32.64 7.28 31.70
CA THR A 499 -31.90 6.43 30.76
C THR A 499 -31.46 7.27 29.59
N MET A 500 -30.26 7.03 29.09
CA MET A 500 -29.82 7.57 27.80
C MET A 500 -29.80 6.44 26.80
N SER A 501 -30.32 6.65 25.60
CA SER A 501 -30.29 5.64 24.54
C SER A 501 -29.94 6.23 23.19
N ILE A 502 -29.47 5.35 22.31
CA ILE A 502 -29.18 5.67 20.91
C ILE A 502 -30.49 5.74 20.11
N GLU A 503 -31.52 4.99 20.53
CA GLU A 503 -32.81 4.89 19.84
C GLU A 503 -33.76 6.06 20.12
N HIS A 504 -33.51 6.88 21.16
CA HIS A 504 -34.50 7.84 21.64
C HIS A 504 -34.83 8.99 20.66
N ILE A 505 -34.07 9.12 19.56
CA ILE A 505 -34.24 10.19 18.56
C ILE A 505 -34.95 9.74 17.26
N SER A 506 -34.93 8.46 16.88
CA SER A 506 -35.74 8.02 15.72
C SER A 506 -37.24 8.26 15.96
N SER A 507 -37.66 8.28 17.23
CA SER A 507 -39.02 8.69 17.62
C SER A 507 -39.30 10.19 17.49
N TRP A 508 -38.28 11.06 17.40
CA TRP A 508 -38.47 12.52 17.19
C TRP A 508 -38.96 12.83 15.76
N SER A 509 -38.64 11.95 14.80
CA SER A 509 -39.09 11.99 13.40
C SER A 509 -40.56 11.55 13.23
N ASN A 510 -41.09 10.73 14.15
CA ASN A 510 -42.45 10.19 14.07
C ASN A 510 -43.56 11.20 14.45
N SER A 511 -43.25 12.47 14.69
CA SER A 511 -44.28 13.50 14.90
C SER A 511 -44.97 13.96 13.61
N ASN A 512 -44.62 13.39 12.45
CA ASN A 512 -45.40 13.52 11.21
C ASN A 512 -46.33 12.31 10.97
N GLU A 513 -47.10 11.94 11.99
CA GLU A 513 -48.50 11.54 11.79
C GLU A 513 -49.37 12.74 11.34
N VAL A 514 -48.74 13.86 10.94
CA VAL A 514 -49.29 14.82 9.98
C VAL A 514 -49.41 14.09 8.64
N ALA A 515 -50.51 13.36 8.53
CA ALA A 515 -51.22 12.99 7.33
C ALA A 515 -50.40 13.14 6.05
N ALA A 516 -49.93 11.99 5.56
CA ALA A 516 -49.91 11.70 4.13
C ALA A 516 -51.33 11.90 3.55
N ASN A 517 -51.80 13.15 3.50
CA ASN A 517 -52.87 13.57 2.62
C ASN A 517 -52.28 13.51 1.21
N GLU A 518 -52.35 12.31 0.68
CA GLU A 518 -52.49 11.92 -0.73
C GLU A 518 -52.24 13.06 -1.72
N GLY A 519 -51.04 13.10 -2.32
CA GLY A 519 -50.85 13.78 -3.61
C GLY A 519 -49.59 14.60 -3.82
N SER A 520 -48.67 14.71 -2.86
CA SER A 520 -47.40 15.40 -3.10
C SER A 520 -46.25 14.40 -3.23
N ASP A 521 -45.65 14.35 -4.43
CA ASP A 521 -44.44 13.60 -4.81
C ASP A 521 -43.16 14.06 -4.05
N SER A 522 -43.26 14.34 -2.76
CA SER A 522 -42.09 14.66 -1.94
C SER A 522 -41.51 13.38 -1.36
N ASN A 523 -40.42 12.93 -1.98
CA ASN A 523 -39.50 11.90 -1.50
C ASN A 523 -38.85 12.39 -0.19
N TYR A 524 -39.60 12.39 0.91
CA TYR A 524 -39.11 12.85 2.21
C TYR A 524 -38.31 11.70 2.84
N VAL A 525 -37.00 11.74 2.64
CA VAL A 525 -36.04 10.84 3.28
C VAL A 525 -36.16 11.02 4.80
N VAL A 526 -36.50 9.93 5.50
CA VAL A 526 -36.52 9.88 6.96
C VAL A 526 -35.07 9.84 7.43
N TRP A 527 -34.57 10.95 7.99
CA TRP A 527 -33.18 11.13 8.41
C TRP A 527 -32.94 10.55 9.82
N ASP A 528 -33.29 9.28 10.04
CA ASP A 528 -33.00 8.57 11.29
C ASP A 528 -31.48 8.43 11.56
N ASP A 529 -30.67 8.71 10.55
CA ASP A 529 -29.24 8.48 10.64
C ASP A 529 -28.46 9.58 11.38
N ILE A 530 -28.98 10.82 11.55
CA ILE A 530 -28.26 12.06 11.96
C ILE A 530 -27.22 11.93 13.12
N TRP A 531 -27.23 10.85 13.88
CA TRP A 531 -26.50 10.69 15.14
C TRP A 531 -25.47 9.54 15.15
N GLN A 532 -25.02 9.08 13.98
CA GLN A 532 -23.74 8.36 13.86
C GLN A 532 -22.61 9.37 13.67
N GLU A 533 -22.12 9.94 14.76
CA GLU A 533 -21.04 10.92 14.71
C GLU A 533 -19.69 10.20 14.91
N TYR A 534 -18.72 10.45 14.03
CA TYR A 534 -17.41 9.74 14.02
C TYR A 534 -17.55 8.22 13.93
N SER A 535 -18.57 7.74 13.20
CA SER A 535 -18.87 6.32 13.09
C SER A 535 -19.03 5.63 14.46
N ARG A 536 -19.50 6.39 15.46
CA ARG A 536 -19.77 5.98 16.84
C ARG A 536 -21.19 6.39 17.26
N PRO A 537 -21.77 5.68 18.24
CA PRO A 537 -23.11 5.98 18.70
C PRO A 537 -23.14 7.28 19.52
N VAL A 538 -24.12 8.15 19.24
CA VAL A 538 -24.50 9.25 20.12
C VAL A 538 -25.60 8.77 21.06
N PHE A 539 -25.45 9.05 22.35
CA PHE A 539 -26.47 8.74 23.36
C PHE A 539 -27.25 9.99 23.69
N SER A 540 -28.57 9.88 23.80
CA SER A 540 -29.41 11.02 24.16
C SER A 540 -30.44 10.66 25.22
N SER A 541 -30.88 11.66 25.96
CA SER A 541 -31.95 11.54 26.94
C SER A 541 -32.81 12.80 26.96
N ILE A 542 -34.11 12.61 27.20
CA ILE A 542 -35.04 13.67 27.52
C ILE A 542 -35.66 13.36 28.87
N ASP A 543 -35.46 14.24 29.84
CA ASP A 543 -36.11 14.16 31.15
C ASP A 543 -36.62 15.53 31.56
N ASN A 544 -37.93 15.67 31.83
CA ASN A 544 -38.56 16.92 32.26
C ASN A 544 -38.19 18.16 31.43
N ASP A 545 -38.26 18.07 30.10
CA ASP A 545 -37.83 19.07 29.11
C ASP A 545 -36.31 19.33 29.03
N GLU A 546 -35.52 18.75 29.92
CA GLU A 546 -34.06 18.77 29.81
C GLU A 546 -33.61 17.81 28.72
N ARG A 547 -32.69 18.26 27.88
CA ARG A 547 -32.16 17.48 26.76
C ARG A 547 -30.66 17.31 26.94
N TRP A 548 -30.24 16.06 27.04
CA TRP A 548 -28.84 15.70 27.20
C TRP A 548 -28.37 14.82 26.05
N SER A 549 -27.19 15.12 25.52
CA SER A 549 -26.53 14.31 24.49
C SER A 549 -25.09 14.01 24.89
N LEU A 550 -24.68 12.75 24.73
CA LEU A 550 -23.29 12.31 24.84
C LEU A 550 -22.73 12.12 23.44
N ILE A 551 -21.73 12.93 23.11
CA ILE A 551 -21.09 12.93 21.78
C ILE A 551 -19.62 12.55 21.96
N TYR A 552 -19.14 11.64 21.14
CA TYR A 552 -17.73 11.31 21.08
C TYR A 552 -17.03 12.24 20.09
N SER A 553 -15.94 12.86 20.53
CA SER A 553 -15.21 13.87 19.75
C SER A 553 -14.03 13.35 18.92
N GLY A 554 -13.63 12.09 19.12
CA GLY A 554 -12.38 11.55 18.58
C GLY A 554 -11.49 10.91 19.63
N SER A 555 -11.41 11.49 20.83
CA SER A 555 -10.63 10.95 21.97
C SER A 555 -11.39 10.91 23.30
N ARG A 556 -12.51 11.64 23.40
CA ARG A 556 -13.28 11.81 24.64
C ARG A 556 -14.77 11.89 24.33
N TRP A 557 -15.58 11.55 25.32
CA TRP A 557 -17.01 11.81 25.33
C TRP A 557 -17.31 13.16 25.98
N PHE A 558 -18.31 13.85 25.44
CA PHE A 558 -18.80 15.14 25.88
C PHE A 558 -20.28 15.05 26.22
N GLY A 559 -20.65 15.51 27.41
CA GLY A 559 -22.04 15.64 27.83
C GLY A 559 -22.52 17.06 27.59
N MET A 560 -23.37 17.23 26.59
CA MET A 560 -23.94 18.51 26.20
C MET A 560 -25.37 18.65 26.70
N ASN A 561 -25.66 19.80 27.32
CA ASN A 561 -27.00 20.21 27.68
C ASN A 561 -27.60 21.04 26.53
N LEU A 562 -28.60 20.47 25.86
CA LEU A 562 -29.29 21.06 24.72
C LEU A 562 -30.68 21.61 25.08
N THR A 563 -30.97 21.75 26.37
CA THR A 563 -32.24 22.27 26.88
C THR A 563 -32.51 23.66 26.31
N GLY A 564 -33.75 23.90 25.85
CA GLY A 564 -34.15 25.16 25.21
C GLY A 564 -33.76 25.29 23.74
N THR A 565 -32.93 24.39 23.19
CA THR A 565 -32.57 24.42 21.76
C THR A 565 -33.74 23.89 20.92
N ASN A 566 -34.14 24.65 19.89
CA ASN A 566 -35.18 24.23 18.97
C ASN A 566 -34.64 23.18 17.97
N VAL A 567 -34.64 21.92 18.40
CA VAL A 567 -34.15 20.77 17.61
C VAL A 567 -34.95 20.52 16.32
N ALA A 568 -36.18 21.04 16.24
CA ALA A 568 -37.00 20.94 15.04
C ALA A 568 -36.61 21.96 13.96
N SER A 569 -35.82 22.98 14.31
CA SER A 569 -35.44 24.03 13.39
C SER A 569 -34.53 23.49 12.26
N LYS A 570 -34.70 24.04 11.06
CA LYS A 570 -33.81 23.75 9.92
C LYS A 570 -32.34 24.07 10.27
N GLN A 571 -32.12 25.12 11.04
CA GLN A 571 -30.80 25.52 11.54
C GLN A 571 -30.16 24.42 12.39
N TRP A 572 -30.91 23.80 13.31
CA TRP A 572 -30.39 22.69 14.10
C TRP A 572 -30.01 21.48 13.22
N ARG A 573 -30.84 21.16 12.22
CA ARG A 573 -30.53 20.04 11.30
C ARG A 573 -29.25 20.30 10.50
N THR A 574 -29.10 21.52 9.97
CA THR A 574 -27.87 21.94 9.29
C THR A 574 -26.68 21.97 10.24
N ALA A 575 -26.90 22.36 11.49
CA ALA A 575 -25.87 22.41 12.51
C ALA A 575 -25.32 21.01 12.80
N VAL A 576 -26.21 20.05 13.05
CA VAL A 576 -25.83 18.68 13.38
C VAL A 576 -25.23 17.96 12.17
N SER A 577 -25.81 18.11 10.97
CA SER A 577 -25.27 17.43 9.78
C SER A 577 -23.87 17.92 9.39
N ASN A 578 -23.53 19.15 9.77
CA ASN A 578 -22.20 19.73 9.59
C ASN A 578 -21.45 19.84 10.92
N TYR A 579 -21.79 19.04 11.93
CA TYR A 579 -21.15 19.16 13.23
C TYR A 579 -19.63 18.94 13.12
N HIS A 580 -18.90 19.78 13.84
CA HIS A 580 -17.47 19.68 14.03
C HIS A 580 -17.13 20.31 15.39
N ALA A 581 -16.65 19.54 16.35
CA ALA A 581 -16.54 19.95 17.74
C ALA A 581 -15.84 21.31 17.95
N PHE A 582 -14.77 21.58 17.19
CA PHE A 582 -14.10 22.88 17.18
C PHE A 582 -15.02 24.07 16.77
N TRP A 583 -15.67 23.99 15.61
CA TRP A 583 -16.50 25.06 15.06
C TRP A 583 -17.79 25.31 15.83
N TYR A 584 -18.32 24.26 16.46
CA TYR A 584 -19.46 24.35 17.36
C TYR A 584 -19.07 24.77 18.77
N ARG A 585 -17.78 25.07 18.96
CA ARG A 585 -17.19 25.44 20.23
C ARG A 585 -17.68 24.50 21.33
N ALA A 586 -17.41 23.20 21.15
CA ALA A 586 -17.79 22.17 22.10
C ALA A 586 -17.27 22.46 23.53
N TYR A 587 -16.30 23.38 23.70
CA TYR A 587 -15.90 23.92 24.99
C TYR A 587 -16.66 25.16 25.44
N GLU A 588 -17.82 25.50 24.91
CA GLU A 588 -18.66 26.58 25.46
C GLU A 588 -19.58 26.07 26.59
N ASN A 589 -20.41 26.97 27.11
CA ASN A 589 -21.31 26.75 28.26
C ASN A 589 -22.32 25.61 28.07
N THR A 590 -22.50 25.11 26.85
CA THR A 590 -23.40 23.99 26.55
C THR A 590 -22.82 22.64 26.99
N THR A 591 -21.50 22.50 27.05
CA THR A 591 -20.86 21.27 27.51
C THR A 591 -20.66 21.32 29.02
N THR A 592 -21.31 20.39 29.70
CA THR A 592 -21.30 20.29 31.17
C THR A 592 -20.41 19.15 31.66
N PHE A 593 -20.21 18.10 30.87
CA PHE A 593 -19.41 16.96 31.26
C PHE A 593 -18.38 16.60 30.20
N VAL A 594 -17.24 16.08 30.63
CA VAL A 594 -16.18 15.53 29.77
C VAL A 594 -15.68 14.23 30.37
N SER A 595 -15.39 13.24 29.52
CA SER A 595 -14.79 11.99 29.96
C SER A 595 -13.26 12.07 29.99
N ASP A 596 -12.64 11.11 30.67
CA ASP A 596 -11.23 10.80 30.42
C ASP A 596 -11.01 10.38 28.95
N PRO A 597 -9.77 10.52 28.43
CA PRO A 597 -9.43 10.02 27.10
C PRO A 597 -9.73 8.54 27.01
N THR A 598 -10.45 8.15 25.97
CA THR A 598 -10.80 6.77 25.71
C THR A 598 -10.88 6.52 24.22
N LYS A 599 -10.42 5.33 23.80
CA LYS A 599 -10.68 4.82 22.45
C LYS A 599 -11.87 3.86 22.44
N GLU A 600 -12.48 3.60 23.59
CA GLU A 600 -13.58 2.64 23.72
C GLU A 600 -14.85 3.16 23.05
N SER A 601 -15.57 2.25 22.40
CA SER A 601 -16.80 2.49 21.64
C SER A 601 -17.99 2.91 22.50
N SER A 602 -17.89 2.76 23.82
CA SER A 602 -18.95 3.01 24.78
C SER A 602 -18.47 3.95 25.87
N PRO A 603 -19.34 4.83 26.41
CA PRO A 603 -19.01 5.64 27.58
C PRO A 603 -19.05 4.85 28.90
N VAL A 604 -19.43 3.56 28.86
CA VAL A 604 -19.52 2.68 30.02
C VAL A 604 -18.13 2.33 30.54
N GLY A 605 -17.91 2.47 31.84
CA GLY A 605 -16.59 2.24 32.47
C GLY A 605 -15.58 3.37 32.27
N VAL A 606 -15.93 4.39 31.49
CA VAL A 606 -15.10 5.59 31.31
C VAL A 606 -15.39 6.56 32.44
N ASP A 607 -14.34 7.15 33.00
CA ASP A 607 -14.42 8.19 34.02
C ASP A 607 -14.90 9.52 33.44
N TRP A 608 -15.69 10.26 34.22
CA TRP A 608 -16.31 11.52 33.83
C TRP A 608 -16.08 12.61 34.86
N TYR A 609 -16.06 13.84 34.36
CA TYR A 609 -15.90 15.04 35.14
C TYR A 609 -16.94 16.06 34.72
N GLN A 610 -17.56 16.70 35.70
CA GLN A 610 -18.33 17.91 35.49
C GLN A 610 -17.37 19.08 35.30
N ILE A 611 -17.60 19.84 34.24
CA ILE A 611 -16.90 21.08 33.96
C ILE A 611 -17.48 22.16 34.86
N GLY A 612 -16.62 22.71 35.71
CA GLY A 612 -16.91 23.76 36.67
C GLY A 612 -16.64 25.15 36.14
N GLU A 613 -16.03 25.96 37.00
CA GLU A 613 -15.58 27.31 36.66
C GLU A 613 -14.52 27.25 35.54
N ARG A 614 -14.54 28.27 34.70
CA ARG A 614 -13.63 28.45 33.57
C ARG A 614 -12.90 29.78 33.73
N GLY A 615 -11.69 29.87 33.18
CA GLY A 615 -10.86 31.06 33.21
C GLY A 615 -9.39 30.71 33.30
N ASP A 616 -8.52 31.71 33.22
CA ASP A 616 -7.07 31.57 33.10
C ASP A 616 -6.40 30.85 34.29
N GLN A 617 -7.12 30.73 35.42
CA GLN A 617 -6.65 29.98 36.60
C GLN A 617 -6.80 28.46 36.44
N PHE A 618 -7.60 28.00 35.47
CA PHE A 618 -7.84 26.58 35.22
C PHE A 618 -7.27 26.19 33.85
N GLY A 619 -7.04 24.89 33.66
CA GLY A 619 -6.67 24.37 32.35
C GLY A 619 -7.78 24.54 31.30
N PRO A 620 -7.53 24.11 30.05
CA PRO A 620 -8.41 24.35 28.90
C PRO A 620 -9.82 23.74 29.04
N LEU A 621 -9.97 22.75 29.91
CA LEU A 621 -11.24 22.08 30.20
C LEU A 621 -11.99 22.70 31.40
N GLY A 622 -11.47 23.77 32.01
CA GLY A 622 -11.97 24.36 33.24
C GLY A 622 -11.64 23.52 34.49
N ALA A 623 -12.25 23.86 35.62
CA ALA A 623 -12.19 23.04 36.83
C ALA A 623 -12.94 21.72 36.60
N LEU A 624 -12.29 20.58 36.81
CA LEU A 624 -12.88 19.26 36.59
C LEU A 624 -13.28 18.63 37.93
N TYR A 625 -14.58 18.40 38.12
CA TYR A 625 -15.12 17.74 39.31
C TYR A 625 -15.55 16.31 38.98
N PRO A 626 -14.94 15.27 39.56
CA PRO A 626 -15.31 13.89 39.29
C PRO A 626 -16.77 13.62 39.68
N VAL A 627 -17.52 12.93 38.81
CA VAL A 627 -18.96 12.67 39.00
C VAL A 627 -19.29 11.22 39.32
N GLN A 628 -18.28 10.35 39.39
CA GLN A 628 -18.44 8.96 39.77
C GLN A 628 -18.84 8.84 41.24
N ARG A 629 -19.63 7.81 41.53
CA ARG A 629 -20.07 7.55 42.90
C ARG A 629 -18.87 7.30 43.81
N TYR A 630 -18.86 7.97 44.96
CA TYR A 630 -17.78 7.93 45.94
C TYR A 630 -16.42 8.47 45.44
N ASN A 631 -16.39 9.21 44.32
CA ASN A 631 -15.15 9.74 43.74
C ASN A 631 -14.11 8.63 43.46
N GLN A 632 -14.58 7.48 42.98
CA GLN A 632 -13.73 6.33 42.65
C GLN A 632 -13.35 6.37 41.16
N THR A 633 -12.07 6.63 40.88
CA THR A 633 -11.50 6.52 39.53
C THR A 633 -11.50 5.07 39.04
N GLY A 634 -11.74 4.86 37.75
CA GLY A 634 -11.79 3.58 37.05
C GLY A 634 -13.16 2.88 37.14
N ARG A 635 -14.12 3.48 37.84
CA ARG A 635 -15.48 2.94 37.98
C ARG A 635 -16.37 3.31 36.80
N GLY A 636 -16.12 4.50 36.24
CA GLY A 636 -16.96 5.14 35.25
C GLY A 636 -18.30 5.64 35.77
N LEU A 637 -18.98 6.46 34.95
CA LEU A 637 -20.28 7.07 35.30
C LEU A 637 -21.47 6.23 34.83
N PHE A 638 -21.32 5.53 33.71
CA PHE A 638 -22.42 4.84 33.04
C PHE A 638 -22.29 3.33 33.16
N ARG A 639 -23.43 2.65 33.29
CA ARG A 639 -23.57 1.20 33.14
C ARG A 639 -24.56 0.86 32.03
N CYS A 640 -24.39 -0.31 31.43
CA CYS A 640 -25.35 -0.82 30.45
C CYS A 640 -26.71 -1.07 31.13
N GLY A 641 -27.80 -0.65 30.48
CA GLY A 641 -29.16 -0.80 30.98
C GLY A 641 -29.68 -2.24 30.96
N GLY A 642 -28.99 -3.12 30.22
CA GLY A 642 -29.40 -4.50 30.00
C GLY A 642 -30.50 -4.60 28.94
N ASN A 643 -30.84 -5.82 28.55
CA ASN A 643 -32.07 -6.11 27.80
C ASN A 643 -33.26 -5.87 28.73
N MET A 644 -33.64 -4.60 28.93
CA MET A 644 -34.92 -4.26 29.50
C MET A 644 -35.97 -4.79 28.53
N ASN A 645 -36.48 -5.99 28.81
CA ASN A 645 -37.54 -6.61 28.05
C ASN A 645 -38.65 -5.57 27.89
N LYS A 646 -38.86 -5.09 26.65
CA LYS A 646 -39.89 -4.10 26.25
C LYS A 646 -41.31 -4.40 26.77
N LYS A 647 -41.53 -5.56 27.40
CA LYS A 647 -42.81 -6.03 27.94
C LYS A 647 -43.20 -5.43 29.29
N ASN A 648 -42.27 -4.86 30.05
CA ASN A 648 -42.60 -4.18 31.30
C ASN A 648 -42.22 -2.70 31.23
N THR A 649 -42.90 -1.95 30.37
CA THR A 649 -42.97 -0.48 30.48
C THR A 649 -43.72 -0.17 31.78
N VAL A 650 -43.02 -0.27 32.90
CA VAL A 650 -43.52 0.21 34.18
C VAL A 650 -43.71 1.70 33.98
N SER A 651 -44.96 2.13 33.92
CA SER A 651 -45.37 3.54 33.92
C SER A 651 -44.48 4.28 34.91
N SER A 652 -43.65 5.18 34.37
CA SER A 652 -42.73 6.05 35.08
C SER A 652 -43.55 6.89 36.06
N ARG A 653 -43.78 6.37 37.27
CA ARG A 653 -44.37 7.12 38.37
C ARG A 653 -43.37 8.20 38.75
N LEU A 654 -43.69 9.42 38.32
CA LEU A 654 -43.28 10.72 38.84
C LEU A 654 -42.55 10.64 40.19
N LEU A 655 -41.23 10.82 40.14
CA LEU A 655 -40.36 10.95 41.32
C LEU A 655 -39.53 12.23 41.17
N SER A 656 -40.23 13.37 41.23
CA SER A 656 -39.69 14.73 41.08
C SER A 656 -38.90 15.26 42.29
N THR A 657 -38.49 14.39 43.22
CA THR A 657 -37.91 14.83 44.52
C THR A 657 -36.43 14.51 44.70
N TYR A 658 -35.82 13.67 43.86
CA TYR A 658 -34.40 13.32 44.03
C TYR A 658 -33.45 14.17 43.17
N ASP A 659 -33.88 14.64 41.98
CA ASP A 659 -33.06 15.50 41.13
C ASP A 659 -32.77 16.88 41.72
N ARG A 660 -33.65 17.35 42.61
CA ARG A 660 -33.36 18.58 43.36
C ARG A 660 -32.11 18.44 44.22
N LYS A 661 -31.70 17.25 44.67
CA LYS A 661 -30.53 17.15 45.56
C LYS A 661 -29.21 17.36 44.86
N LEU A 662 -29.03 16.94 43.60
CA LEU A 662 -27.77 17.18 42.89
C LEU A 662 -27.63 18.65 42.46
N THR A 663 -28.70 19.25 41.95
CA THR A 663 -28.71 20.69 41.66
C THR A 663 -28.70 21.56 42.93
N THR A 664 -29.23 21.11 44.07
CA THR A 664 -29.20 21.87 45.34
C THR A 664 -27.89 21.69 46.11
N ILE A 665 -27.18 20.57 45.98
CA ILE A 665 -25.83 20.41 46.54
C ILE A 665 -24.84 21.32 45.80
N LEU A 666 -25.01 21.51 44.49
CA LEU A 666 -24.13 22.39 43.70
C LEU A 666 -24.57 23.87 43.70
N LYS A 667 -25.87 24.19 43.73
CA LYS A 667 -26.34 25.58 43.94
C LYS A 667 -26.24 26.03 45.41
N GLY A 668 -25.99 25.12 46.35
CA GLY A 668 -26.00 25.38 47.80
C GLY A 668 -24.66 25.73 48.43
N HIS A 669 -23.54 25.68 47.69
CA HIS A 669 -22.20 25.98 48.23
C HIS A 669 -21.47 27.15 47.57
N VAL A 670 -22.15 27.91 46.70
CA VAL A 670 -21.65 29.21 46.23
C VAL A 670 -22.62 30.30 46.69
N ARG A 671 -22.41 30.81 47.90
CA ARG A 671 -22.74 32.20 48.24
C ARG A 671 -21.42 32.98 48.23
N PRO A 672 -21.42 34.24 47.76
CA PRO A 672 -20.22 35.07 47.67
C PRO A 672 -19.52 35.25 49.02
#